data_AF-A0A172WFZ5-F1
#
_entry.id   AF-A0A172WFZ5-F1
#
_cell.length_a   1.000
_cell.length_b   1.000
_cell.length_c   1.000
_cell.angle_alpha   90.00
_cell.angle_beta   90.00
_cell.angle_gamma   90.00
#
_symmetry.space_group_name_H-M   'P 1'
#
loop_
_entity.id
_entity.type
_entity.pdbx_description
1 polymer ?
#
loop_
_entity_poly.entity_id
_entity_poly.type
_entity_poly.pdbx_seq_one_letter_code
_entity_poly.pdbx_strand_id
1 'polypeptide(L)'
;MDSALEDNTDEWNDADTFTSLASLEMFIPMPELTVAPHGPSVVGLNRLAEYKVTVENKGSVSASNVTIKVYINGNLYANWTTDLGAGEENWFLFNWMPNATGTYIIRAVVDEENAIAEANEDNNEFTMSVDVVWVGNIDVDGNPDDWLTVTFESNSYTVQNGFFIWKDTLDDQRHDKDPYLPGGKSSHADLTEVGVTKDDRYVYFLFTFADMSNIKIGDNGATFIAVPIDYKDGDAYLFAGKMDTDTVIAWDIQMAINLGGSQYVGQEQAVTSAGNSVTSLLYFVDPEGNVISVDGALVGVDLTQNTIEVRVPLSVFEGARSFNFQVATGFSYGPVVWNFGDSFANDGNSDIVDTITLEPTTTQELVDNIPDYFVRITMDNIIESAGLVSVKVQRLIQYQNTFVMINRFYGIRNFERDYTLYQELATGLRNMPLTDEMAKKLEQYDSELMDLLKLYNEGKSMIDLPNYAFSASLKIYLSYTGLKKMVRDLEAMIERAKSGELEKQKEMEELAKNLTKKIDGSLDDWSVEPVAEDTTGFGQDGANLKALYVDYDGQFFYIALTTENKASWRIAYGISLDYKEDGYTTSQDSWARKVSFSRGINAQLYFYWNGPFDQDKGTNNISSAQLVLWNRSSWIYNDLKWTGFYAYTGGENGRRTLEIAIPWKALGGKPSEIYIVAYVTGQGTGDSAVDSLPEDPSIHDRAPGEEWTDADNFTTFAKVAIE
;
A
#
# COMPACT_ATOMS: atom_id res chain seq x y z
N MET A 1 -33.54 65.76 19.14
CA MET A 1 -34.18 66.18 17.87
C MET A 1 -34.91 64.95 17.39
N ASP A 2 -36.13 64.79 17.91
CA ASP A 2 -37.40 65.21 17.27
C ASP A 2 -37.81 64.16 16.22
N SER A 3 -38.99 63.53 16.26
CA SER A 3 -40.25 63.85 16.95
C SER A 3 -41.17 62.61 17.01
N ALA A 4 -41.90 62.46 18.13
CA ALA A 4 -43.13 61.67 18.28
C ALA A 4 -44.28 62.27 17.43
N LEU A 5 -45.38 61.61 17.09
CA LEU A 5 -46.58 61.13 17.84
C LEU A 5 -47.45 60.36 16.78
N GLU A 6 -48.41 59.46 17.01
CA GLU A 6 -49.54 59.33 17.95
C GLU A 6 -49.90 57.81 18.01
N ASP A 7 -49.94 57.14 19.17
CA ASP A 7 -51.09 56.92 20.07
C ASP A 7 -52.43 56.56 19.40
N ASN A 8 -52.92 55.33 19.60
CA ASN A 8 -54.27 55.17 20.14
C ASN A 8 -54.48 53.82 20.85
N THR A 9 -54.75 53.95 22.14
CA THR A 9 -55.36 53.02 23.09
C THR A 9 -56.73 52.49 22.66
N ASP A 10 -56.99 51.19 22.81
CA ASP A 10 -58.20 50.64 23.47
C ASP A 10 -58.21 49.09 23.42
N GLU A 11 -57.65 48.44 24.44
CA GLU A 11 -57.83 46.99 24.70
C GLU A 11 -58.93 46.76 25.75
N TRP A 12 -60.14 47.34 25.60
CA TRP A 12 -61.25 47.11 26.57
C TRP A 12 -62.67 47.17 25.95
N ASN A 13 -62.87 46.77 24.70
CA ASN A 13 -64.21 46.78 24.07
C ASN A 13 -64.59 45.54 23.25
N ASP A 14 -64.17 44.37 23.73
CA ASP A 14 -64.62 43.10 23.18
C ASP A 14 -65.68 42.59 24.14
N ALA A 15 -66.94 42.85 23.80
CA ALA A 15 -68.08 42.34 24.53
C ALA A 15 -67.94 40.82 24.68
N ASP A 16 -67.80 40.37 25.93
CA ASP A 16 -67.99 38.98 26.35
C ASP A 16 -69.39 38.51 25.94
N THR A 17 -69.52 38.09 24.68
CA THR A 17 -70.65 37.31 24.22
C THR A 17 -70.38 35.89 24.66
N PHE A 18 -71.04 35.48 25.74
CA PHE A 18 -71.25 34.10 26.11
C PHE A 18 -71.79 33.31 24.91
N THR A 19 -70.89 32.78 24.10
CA THR A 19 -71.18 31.76 23.08
C THR A 19 -70.13 30.64 23.15
N SER A 20 -69.71 30.26 24.36
CA SER A 20 -69.06 28.96 24.60
C SER A 20 -70.08 27.87 25.00
N LEU A 21 -71.35 28.05 24.65
CA LEU A 21 -72.38 27.01 24.74
C LEU A 21 -72.72 26.41 23.35
N ALA A 22 -71.75 26.40 22.43
CA ALA A 22 -71.85 25.76 21.12
C ALA A 22 -70.51 25.15 20.67
N SER A 23 -69.78 24.54 21.59
CA SER A 23 -68.82 23.47 21.30
C SER A 23 -68.59 22.63 22.56
N LEU A 24 -69.70 22.25 23.21
CA LEU A 24 -69.71 20.88 23.72
C LEU A 24 -69.69 20.02 22.45
N GLU A 25 -68.49 19.77 21.91
CA GLU A 25 -68.27 18.54 21.17
C GLU A 25 -68.70 17.47 22.17
N MET A 26 -69.93 16.98 22.00
CA MET A 26 -70.25 15.70 22.60
C MET A 26 -69.18 14.79 22.02
N PHE A 27 -68.23 14.39 22.87
CA PHE A 27 -67.37 13.27 22.60
C PHE A 27 -68.34 12.09 22.48
N ILE A 28 -68.89 11.87 21.28
CA ILE A 28 -69.70 10.71 20.99
C ILE A 28 -68.65 9.60 20.93
N PRO A 29 -68.62 8.69 21.92
CA PRO A 29 -67.65 7.62 21.88
C PRO A 29 -68.03 6.76 20.66
N MET A 30 -67.20 6.81 19.63
CA MET A 30 -67.34 6.04 18.39
C MET A 30 -66.01 5.35 18.08
N PRO A 31 -66.05 4.20 17.38
CA PRO A 31 -64.89 3.66 16.69
C PRO A 31 -64.44 4.62 15.57
N GLU A 32 -63.20 4.48 15.15
CA GLU A 32 -62.59 5.21 14.04
C GLU A 32 -61.55 4.30 13.41
N LEU A 33 -61.94 3.58 12.37
CA LEU A 33 -61.16 2.59 11.67
C LEU A 33 -60.29 3.27 10.61
N THR A 34 -59.19 2.60 10.28
CA THR A 34 -58.35 2.99 9.16
C THR A 34 -57.57 1.76 8.68
N VAL A 35 -57.15 1.79 7.43
CA VAL A 35 -56.42 0.68 6.80
C VAL A 35 -55.19 1.19 6.04
N ALA A 36 -54.10 0.44 6.11
CA ALA A 36 -52.87 0.74 5.38
C ALA A 36 -52.21 -0.56 4.88
N PRO A 37 -52.21 -0.84 3.57
CA PRO A 37 -51.38 -1.88 2.99
C PRO A 37 -49.92 -1.41 2.89
N HIS A 38 -49.00 -2.31 3.23
CA HIS A 38 -47.56 -2.15 3.17
C HIS A 38 -46.96 -3.33 2.40
N GLY A 39 -46.04 -3.04 1.50
CA GLY A 39 -45.36 -4.06 0.68
C GLY A 39 -44.56 -3.42 -0.44
N PRO A 40 -43.94 -4.23 -1.31
CA PRO A 40 -43.14 -3.74 -2.42
C PRO A 40 -43.98 -2.95 -3.43
N SER A 41 -43.47 -1.80 -3.90
CA SER A 41 -44.10 -1.00 -4.96
C SER A 41 -43.72 -1.46 -6.38
N VAL A 42 -42.73 -2.35 -6.51
CA VAL A 42 -42.33 -2.99 -7.76
C VAL A 42 -42.14 -4.48 -7.51
N VAL A 43 -42.71 -5.33 -8.35
CA VAL A 43 -42.66 -6.79 -8.17
C VAL A 43 -42.32 -7.51 -9.47
N GLY A 44 -41.67 -8.67 -9.36
CA GLY A 44 -41.34 -9.49 -10.53
C GLY A 44 -42.53 -10.33 -11.01
N LEU A 45 -42.69 -10.44 -12.33
CA LEU A 45 -43.64 -11.36 -12.96
C LEU A 45 -43.43 -12.80 -12.45
N ASN A 46 -44.52 -13.46 -12.06
CA ASN A 46 -44.56 -14.82 -11.50
C ASN A 46 -43.74 -15.01 -10.22
N ARG A 47 -43.40 -13.93 -9.51
CA ARG A 47 -42.70 -13.99 -8.22
C ARG A 47 -43.66 -13.75 -7.07
N LEU A 48 -43.46 -14.47 -5.97
CA LEU A 48 -44.29 -14.30 -4.78
C LEU A 48 -43.91 -12.98 -4.08
N ALA A 49 -44.88 -12.10 -3.85
CA ALA A 49 -44.73 -10.88 -3.07
C ALA A 49 -45.64 -10.94 -1.84
N GLU A 50 -45.12 -10.59 -0.66
CA GLU A 50 -45.88 -10.54 0.59
C GLU A 50 -46.30 -9.10 0.91
N TYR A 51 -47.55 -8.91 1.28
CA TYR A 51 -48.10 -7.62 1.68
C TYR A 51 -48.73 -7.72 3.07
N LYS A 52 -48.46 -6.71 3.89
CA LYS A 52 -49.02 -6.53 5.24
C LYS A 52 -50.09 -5.45 5.21
N VAL A 53 -51.32 -5.80 5.59
CA VAL A 53 -52.43 -4.86 5.76
C VAL A 53 -52.59 -4.57 7.23
N THR A 54 -52.27 -3.34 7.63
CA THR A 54 -52.48 -2.85 8.99
C THR A 54 -53.87 -2.23 9.09
N VAL A 55 -54.60 -2.53 10.16
CA VAL A 55 -55.93 -2.01 10.44
C VAL A 55 -55.95 -1.52 11.88
N GLU A 56 -56.34 -0.27 12.09
CA GLU A 56 -56.28 0.39 13.38
C GLU A 56 -57.64 1.00 13.71
N ASN A 57 -58.05 0.91 14.97
CA ASN A 57 -59.18 1.65 15.51
C ASN A 57 -58.66 2.82 16.37
N LYS A 58 -58.54 4.01 15.78
CA LYS A 58 -58.16 5.28 16.44
C LYS A 58 -59.26 5.84 17.35
N GLY A 59 -60.41 5.19 17.39
CA GLY A 59 -61.59 5.61 18.12
C GLY A 59 -61.51 5.28 19.60
N SER A 60 -62.53 5.73 20.33
CA SER A 60 -62.63 5.52 21.78
C SER A 60 -63.53 4.34 22.17
N VAL A 61 -64.08 3.64 21.18
CA VAL A 61 -64.99 2.49 21.35
C VAL A 61 -64.51 1.31 20.53
N SER A 62 -64.63 0.11 21.09
CA SER A 62 -64.34 -1.14 20.41
C SER A 62 -65.28 -1.39 19.23
N ALA A 63 -64.73 -1.85 18.12
CA ALA A 63 -65.44 -2.30 16.94
C ALA A 63 -65.41 -3.85 16.87
N SER A 64 -66.52 -4.47 16.50
CA SER A 64 -66.62 -5.94 16.38
C SER A 64 -67.11 -6.35 15.01
N ASN A 65 -66.67 -7.50 14.52
CA ASN A 65 -66.91 -7.98 13.15
C ASN A 65 -66.45 -6.99 12.07
N VAL A 66 -65.34 -6.30 12.29
CA VAL A 66 -64.72 -5.39 11.32
C VAL A 66 -64.30 -6.20 10.10
N THR A 67 -64.92 -5.93 8.95
CA THR A 67 -64.58 -6.57 7.68
C THR A 67 -63.41 -5.84 7.03
N ILE A 68 -62.45 -6.59 6.50
CA ILE A 68 -61.28 -6.04 5.81
C ILE A 68 -61.20 -6.72 4.47
N LYS A 69 -61.12 -5.95 3.39
CA LYS A 69 -61.07 -6.46 2.03
C LYS A 69 -59.93 -5.84 1.26
N VAL A 70 -59.21 -6.67 0.52
CA VAL A 70 -58.16 -6.23 -0.40
C VAL A 70 -58.58 -6.57 -1.82
N TYR A 71 -58.47 -5.58 -2.70
CA TYR A 71 -58.76 -5.68 -4.11
C TYR A 71 -57.48 -5.46 -4.92
N ILE A 72 -57.31 -6.22 -6.00
CA ILE A 72 -56.25 -6.02 -7.00
C ILE A 72 -56.92 -5.69 -8.34
N ASN A 73 -56.67 -4.49 -8.87
CA ASN A 73 -57.35 -3.95 -10.05
C ASN A 73 -58.89 -4.08 -9.97
N GLY A 74 -59.44 -3.85 -8.77
CA GLY A 74 -60.88 -3.92 -8.50
C GLY A 74 -61.44 -5.32 -8.26
N ASN A 75 -60.65 -6.39 -8.40
CA ASN A 75 -61.09 -7.75 -8.08
C ASN A 75 -60.76 -8.11 -6.64
N LEU A 76 -61.73 -8.62 -5.88
CA LEU A 76 -61.52 -9.06 -4.50
C LEU A 76 -60.47 -10.17 -4.46
N TYR A 77 -59.39 -9.94 -3.71
CA TYR A 77 -58.25 -10.84 -3.60
C TYR A 77 -58.21 -11.55 -2.25
N ALA A 78 -58.34 -10.81 -1.16
CA ALA A 78 -58.32 -11.34 0.20
C ALA A 78 -59.39 -10.64 1.06
N ASN A 79 -59.89 -11.34 2.07
CA ASN A 79 -60.74 -10.75 3.09
C ASN A 79 -60.47 -11.38 4.47
N TRP A 80 -60.71 -10.57 5.50
CA TRP A 80 -60.63 -10.98 6.90
C TRP A 80 -61.78 -10.37 7.69
N THR A 81 -61.98 -10.89 8.90
CA THR A 81 -62.88 -10.30 9.89
C THR A 81 -62.19 -10.34 11.24
N THR A 82 -62.23 -9.24 11.97
CA THR A 82 -61.62 -9.12 13.30
C THR A 82 -62.44 -8.26 14.21
N ASP A 83 -62.18 -8.36 15.51
CA ASP A 83 -62.57 -7.35 16.47
C ASP A 83 -61.37 -6.41 16.71
N LEU A 84 -61.63 -5.14 16.99
CA LEU A 84 -60.62 -4.12 17.31
C LEU A 84 -61.08 -3.31 18.52
N GLY A 85 -60.35 -3.41 19.63
CA GLY A 85 -60.51 -2.54 20.79
C GLY A 85 -60.25 -1.06 20.46
N ALA A 86 -60.58 -0.17 21.40
CA ALA A 86 -60.27 1.25 21.27
C ALA A 86 -58.75 1.47 21.28
N GLY A 87 -58.22 2.15 20.27
CA GLY A 87 -56.78 2.34 20.06
C GLY A 87 -56.03 1.07 19.63
N GLU A 88 -56.73 -0.02 19.31
CA GLU A 88 -56.09 -1.29 18.94
C GLU A 88 -55.68 -1.29 17.46
N GLU A 89 -54.51 -1.83 17.17
CA GLU A 89 -53.99 -2.10 15.83
C GLU A 89 -53.81 -3.62 15.65
N ASN A 90 -54.30 -4.15 14.53
CA ASN A 90 -54.02 -5.52 14.09
C ASN A 90 -53.50 -5.51 12.65
N TRP A 91 -52.89 -6.62 12.23
CA TRP A 91 -52.38 -6.76 10.87
C TRP A 91 -52.65 -8.14 10.27
N PHE A 92 -52.73 -8.17 8.94
CA PHE A 92 -52.99 -9.37 8.15
C PHE A 92 -51.99 -9.46 7.00
N LEU A 93 -51.59 -10.68 6.64
CA LEU A 93 -50.69 -10.93 5.51
C LEU A 93 -51.45 -11.58 4.36
N PHE A 94 -51.15 -11.16 3.14
CA PHE A 94 -51.50 -11.89 1.93
C PHE A 94 -50.29 -11.96 1.00
N ASN A 95 -50.21 -13.08 0.27
CA ASN A 95 -49.20 -13.28 -0.75
C ASN A 95 -49.83 -13.11 -2.12
N TRP A 96 -49.18 -12.36 -3.00
CA TRP A 96 -49.62 -12.12 -4.36
C TRP A 96 -48.53 -12.54 -5.36
N MET A 97 -48.93 -13.31 -6.37
CA MET A 97 -48.07 -13.72 -7.49
C MET A 97 -48.68 -13.17 -8.79
N PRO A 98 -48.12 -12.08 -9.36
CA PRO A 98 -48.65 -11.50 -10.58
C PRO A 98 -48.34 -12.38 -11.78
N ASN A 99 -49.28 -12.45 -12.73
CA ASN A 99 -49.18 -13.31 -13.93
C ASN A 99 -49.05 -12.52 -15.25
N ALA A 100 -49.07 -11.18 -15.19
CA ALA A 100 -48.78 -10.30 -16.32
C ALA A 100 -48.05 -9.03 -15.83
N THR A 101 -47.27 -8.42 -16.71
CA THR A 101 -46.59 -7.15 -16.43
C THR A 101 -47.54 -5.96 -16.56
N GLY A 102 -47.14 -4.83 -15.96
CA GLY A 102 -47.90 -3.57 -15.97
C GLY A 102 -48.22 -3.06 -14.56
N THR A 103 -48.92 -1.94 -14.48
CA THR A 103 -49.29 -1.32 -13.21
C THR A 103 -50.57 -1.94 -12.66
N TYR A 104 -50.53 -2.35 -11.39
CA TYR A 104 -51.63 -2.89 -10.63
C TYR A 104 -51.97 -1.97 -9.46
N ILE A 105 -53.27 -1.86 -9.16
CA ILE A 105 -53.78 -1.06 -8.06
C ILE A 105 -54.24 -2.00 -6.95
N ILE A 106 -53.54 -1.97 -5.81
CA ILE A 106 -53.97 -2.66 -4.59
C ILE A 106 -54.78 -1.67 -3.76
N ARG A 107 -56.06 -1.98 -3.56
CA ARG A 107 -57.00 -1.18 -2.77
C ARG A 107 -57.42 -1.98 -1.55
N ALA A 108 -57.10 -1.49 -0.35
CA ALA A 108 -57.54 -2.07 0.91
C ALA A 108 -58.67 -1.21 1.49
N VAL A 109 -59.74 -1.85 1.95
CA VAL A 109 -60.91 -1.19 2.54
C VAL A 109 -61.27 -1.90 3.83
N VAL A 110 -61.54 -1.14 4.88
CA VAL A 110 -62.12 -1.61 6.14
C VAL A 110 -63.58 -1.17 6.22
N ASP A 111 -64.46 -2.04 6.72
CA ASP A 111 -65.91 -1.83 6.82
C ASP A 111 -66.55 -1.27 5.54
N GLU A 112 -66.28 -1.88 4.38
CA GLU A 112 -66.80 -1.42 3.07
C GLU A 112 -68.35 -1.39 3.03
N GLU A 113 -69.00 -2.20 3.87
CA GLU A 113 -70.46 -2.19 4.04
C GLU A 113 -70.99 -0.99 4.84
N ASN A 114 -70.11 -0.18 5.43
CA ASN A 114 -70.42 0.92 6.35
C ASN A 114 -71.36 0.44 7.48
N ALA A 115 -71.10 -0.76 8.02
CA ALA A 115 -71.94 -1.41 9.02
C ALA A 115 -71.67 -0.88 10.44
N ILE A 116 -70.52 -0.27 10.66
CA ILE A 116 -70.06 0.33 11.90
C ILE A 116 -70.09 1.85 11.69
N ALA A 117 -70.73 2.59 12.59
CA ALA A 117 -70.79 4.05 12.48
C ALA A 117 -69.52 4.66 13.08
N GLU A 118 -68.80 5.45 12.29
CA GLU A 118 -67.50 6.00 12.64
C GLU A 118 -67.50 7.53 12.72
N ALA A 119 -66.43 8.13 13.25
CA ALA A 119 -66.32 9.59 13.29
C ALA A 119 -65.97 10.16 11.92
N ASN A 120 -65.22 9.40 11.12
CA ASN A 120 -64.91 9.68 9.73
C ASN A 120 -65.07 8.38 8.93
N GLU A 121 -65.86 8.41 7.86
CA GLU A 121 -66.05 7.26 6.97
C GLU A 121 -65.12 7.34 5.75
N ASP A 122 -64.39 8.46 5.58
CA ASP A 122 -63.58 8.75 4.39
C ASP A 122 -62.12 8.25 4.51
N ASN A 123 -61.70 7.71 5.67
CA ASN A 123 -60.35 7.19 5.95
C ASN A 123 -60.28 5.65 6.03
N ASN A 124 -61.35 4.99 5.61
CA ASN A 124 -61.49 3.53 5.60
C ASN A 124 -60.96 2.85 4.35
N GLU A 125 -60.43 3.62 3.39
CA GLU A 125 -59.86 3.11 2.15
C GLU A 125 -58.44 3.63 1.93
N PHE A 126 -57.55 2.74 1.50
CA PHE A 126 -56.21 3.09 1.04
C PHE A 126 -55.88 2.38 -0.27
N THR A 127 -55.22 3.09 -1.18
CA THR A 127 -54.81 2.57 -2.47
C THR A 127 -53.29 2.73 -2.67
N MET A 128 -52.62 1.66 -3.10
CA MET A 128 -51.22 1.68 -3.54
C MET A 128 -51.10 1.20 -4.99
N SER A 129 -50.18 1.82 -5.74
CA SER A 129 -49.81 1.41 -7.09
C SER A 129 -48.60 0.48 -7.01
N VAL A 130 -48.66 -0.64 -7.73
CA VAL A 130 -47.57 -1.62 -7.82
C VAL A 130 -47.25 -1.90 -9.29
N ASP A 131 -45.99 -1.73 -9.67
CA ASP A 131 -45.52 -2.05 -11.01
C ASP A 131 -45.01 -3.48 -11.09
N VAL A 132 -45.65 -4.31 -11.92
CA VAL A 132 -45.17 -5.66 -12.22
C VAL A 132 -44.24 -5.60 -13.42
N VAL A 133 -42.98 -5.94 -13.19
CA VAL A 133 -41.92 -5.95 -14.20
C VAL A 133 -41.52 -7.38 -14.53
N TRP A 134 -41.14 -7.63 -15.79
CA TRP A 134 -40.47 -8.87 -16.14
C TRP A 134 -39.03 -8.77 -15.66
N VAL A 135 -38.63 -9.66 -14.75
CA VAL A 135 -37.25 -9.85 -14.36
C VAL A 135 -36.84 -11.18 -14.97
N GLY A 136 -35.90 -11.14 -15.92
CA GLY A 136 -35.52 -12.30 -16.73
C GLY A 136 -35.06 -13.50 -15.93
N ASN A 137 -34.91 -14.62 -16.63
CA ASN A 137 -34.19 -15.77 -16.09
C ASN A 137 -32.74 -15.62 -16.51
N ILE A 138 -31.83 -15.65 -15.54
CA ILE A 138 -30.39 -15.62 -15.80
C ILE A 138 -29.90 -17.07 -15.96
N ASP A 139 -29.38 -17.40 -17.13
CA ASP A 139 -28.61 -18.61 -17.39
C ASP A 139 -27.13 -18.28 -17.21
N VAL A 140 -26.49 -18.92 -16.24
CA VAL A 140 -25.11 -18.57 -15.88
C VAL A 140 -24.16 -19.33 -16.80
N ASP A 141 -23.90 -18.76 -17.96
CA ASP A 141 -23.06 -19.34 -19.02
C ASP A 141 -21.93 -18.40 -19.49
N GLY A 142 -21.91 -17.16 -18.99
CA GLY A 142 -20.97 -16.11 -19.38
C GLY A 142 -21.47 -15.23 -20.53
N ASN A 143 -22.69 -15.42 -21.05
CA ASN A 143 -23.27 -14.59 -22.10
C ASN A 143 -24.22 -13.52 -21.50
N PRO A 144 -23.93 -12.22 -21.64
CA PRO A 144 -24.76 -11.16 -21.04
C PRO A 144 -26.11 -10.91 -21.74
N ASP A 145 -26.48 -11.66 -22.79
CA ASP A 145 -27.70 -11.44 -23.59
C ASP A 145 -29.01 -11.52 -22.78
N ASP A 146 -29.00 -12.20 -21.63
CA ASP A 146 -30.15 -12.33 -20.73
C ASP A 146 -30.18 -11.26 -19.61
N TRP A 147 -29.17 -10.38 -19.56
CA TRP A 147 -29.13 -9.21 -18.69
C TRP A 147 -29.83 -8.00 -19.33
N LEU A 148 -30.31 -7.09 -18.49
CA LEU A 148 -30.95 -5.86 -18.94
C LEU A 148 -29.90 -4.89 -19.51
N THR A 149 -29.93 -4.61 -20.81
CA THR A 149 -29.09 -3.57 -21.39
C THR A 149 -29.68 -2.17 -21.15
N VAL A 150 -28.89 -1.31 -20.48
CA VAL A 150 -29.23 0.09 -20.22
C VAL A 150 -28.11 1.02 -20.68
N THR A 151 -28.45 2.26 -21.02
CA THR A 151 -27.49 3.30 -21.39
C THR A 151 -27.64 4.48 -20.45
N PHE A 152 -26.57 4.80 -19.74
CA PHE A 152 -26.44 5.95 -18.85
C PHE A 152 -24.94 6.32 -18.76
N GLU A 153 -24.62 7.45 -18.14
CA GLU A 153 -23.24 7.94 -18.04
C GLU A 153 -22.34 6.96 -17.26
N SER A 154 -21.06 6.88 -17.64
CA SER A 154 -20.04 6.13 -16.88
C SER A 154 -19.85 6.70 -15.47
N ASN A 155 -19.29 5.88 -14.59
CA ASN A 155 -19.01 6.16 -13.18
C ASN A 155 -20.31 6.56 -12.49
N SER A 156 -21.33 5.74 -12.69
CA SER A 156 -22.69 5.93 -12.19
C SER A 156 -23.40 4.58 -12.09
N TYR A 157 -24.61 4.58 -11.54
CA TYR A 157 -25.44 3.38 -11.45
C TYR A 157 -26.91 3.70 -11.70
N THR A 158 -27.67 2.66 -12.01
CA THR A 158 -29.12 2.68 -12.09
C THR A 158 -29.73 1.44 -11.47
N VAL A 159 -30.98 1.56 -11.03
CA VAL A 159 -31.82 0.42 -10.68
C VAL A 159 -33.05 0.45 -11.58
N GLN A 160 -33.19 -0.56 -12.43
CA GLN A 160 -34.29 -0.62 -13.39
C GLN A 160 -34.79 -2.06 -13.51
N ASN A 161 -36.11 -2.25 -13.42
CA ASN A 161 -36.77 -3.55 -13.60
C ASN A 161 -36.18 -4.68 -12.74
N GLY A 162 -35.75 -4.38 -11.50
CA GLY A 162 -35.13 -5.38 -10.63
C GLY A 162 -33.67 -5.69 -10.91
N PHE A 163 -33.01 -4.90 -11.77
CA PHE A 163 -31.57 -4.96 -12.03
C PHE A 163 -30.89 -3.73 -11.47
N PHE A 164 -29.89 -3.93 -10.63
CA PHE A 164 -28.86 -2.95 -10.36
C PHE A 164 -27.78 -3.07 -11.42
N ILE A 165 -27.37 -1.95 -12.02
CA ILE A 165 -26.29 -1.90 -13.00
C ILE A 165 -25.44 -0.67 -12.68
N TRP A 166 -24.15 -0.88 -12.41
CA TRP A 166 -23.13 0.15 -12.34
C TRP A 166 -22.23 0.05 -13.57
N LYS A 167 -21.82 1.20 -14.12
CA LYS A 167 -20.92 1.28 -15.28
C LYS A 167 -19.70 2.12 -14.95
N ASP A 168 -18.58 1.74 -15.54
CA ASP A 168 -17.32 2.43 -15.41
C ASP A 168 -16.86 3.13 -16.69
N THR A 169 -15.80 3.90 -16.58
CA THR A 169 -15.09 4.51 -17.70
C THR A 169 -14.13 3.50 -18.29
N LEU A 170 -14.11 3.38 -19.61
CA LEU A 170 -13.15 2.51 -20.31
C LEU A 170 -11.71 3.02 -20.12
N ASP A 171 -10.76 2.11 -19.90
CA ASP A 171 -9.31 2.39 -19.84
C ASP A 171 -8.91 3.30 -18.66
N ASP A 172 -9.56 3.15 -17.50
CA ASP A 172 -9.30 3.93 -16.28
C ASP A 172 -8.69 3.12 -15.11
N GLN A 173 -8.49 1.82 -15.34
CA GLN A 173 -7.79 0.89 -14.46
C GLN A 173 -6.32 1.26 -14.30
N ARG A 174 -5.62 0.58 -13.38
CA ARG A 174 -4.17 0.75 -13.26
C ARG A 174 -3.40 0.06 -14.39
N HIS A 175 -2.35 0.74 -14.86
CA HIS A 175 -1.52 0.29 -16.00
C HIS A 175 -0.08 -0.08 -15.61
N ASP A 176 0.31 0.03 -14.34
CA ASP A 176 1.72 -0.13 -13.94
C ASP A 176 2.31 -1.52 -14.28
N LYS A 177 1.44 -2.52 -14.46
CA LYS A 177 1.83 -3.91 -14.76
C LYS A 177 1.71 -4.29 -16.24
N ASP A 178 1.17 -3.41 -17.09
CA ASP A 178 0.98 -3.66 -18.53
C ASP A 178 2.22 -4.25 -19.21
N PRO A 179 3.46 -3.74 -18.98
CA PRO A 179 4.65 -4.25 -19.66
C PRO A 179 4.99 -5.73 -19.39
N TYR A 180 4.37 -6.33 -18.37
CA TYR A 180 4.68 -7.67 -17.89
C TYR A 180 3.55 -8.69 -18.14
N LEU A 181 2.37 -8.22 -18.53
CA LEU A 181 1.22 -9.08 -18.79
C LEU A 181 1.35 -9.77 -20.16
N PRO A 182 0.82 -11.00 -20.32
CA PRO A 182 0.58 -11.57 -21.64
C PRO A 182 -0.24 -10.60 -22.50
N GLY A 183 0.26 -10.22 -23.67
CA GLY A 183 -0.41 -9.23 -24.54
C GLY A 183 -0.11 -7.76 -24.20
N GLY A 184 0.57 -7.47 -23.10
CA GLY A 184 1.12 -6.15 -22.79
C GLY A 184 0.09 -5.09 -22.37
N LYS A 185 -1.09 -5.51 -21.87
CA LYS A 185 -2.20 -4.62 -21.49
C LYS A 185 -3.05 -5.23 -20.36
N SER A 186 -3.51 -4.38 -19.43
CA SER A 186 -4.41 -4.74 -18.32
C SER A 186 -5.90 -4.77 -18.67
N SER A 187 -6.29 -4.56 -19.92
CA SER A 187 -7.70 -4.42 -20.35
C SER A 187 -8.61 -5.62 -20.03
N HIS A 188 -8.05 -6.79 -19.71
CA HIS A 188 -8.83 -7.94 -19.25
C HIS A 188 -9.29 -7.83 -17.79
N ALA A 189 -8.73 -6.88 -17.04
CA ALA A 189 -9.05 -6.57 -15.65
C ALA A 189 -9.66 -5.16 -15.48
N ASP A 190 -9.85 -4.42 -16.58
CA ASP A 190 -10.63 -3.17 -16.68
C ASP A 190 -12.13 -3.51 -16.62
N LEU A 191 -12.75 -3.19 -15.48
CA LEU A 191 -14.11 -3.55 -15.10
C LEU A 191 -15.08 -2.46 -15.58
N THR A 192 -15.79 -2.74 -16.66
CA THR A 192 -16.67 -1.76 -17.31
C THR A 192 -18.12 -1.79 -16.82
N GLU A 193 -18.59 -2.92 -16.27
CA GLU A 193 -19.96 -3.05 -15.77
C GLU A 193 -20.04 -4.06 -14.63
N VAL A 194 -20.83 -3.72 -13.60
CA VAL A 194 -21.24 -4.65 -12.54
C VAL A 194 -22.75 -4.66 -12.46
N GLY A 195 -23.34 -5.84 -12.63
CA GLY A 195 -24.77 -6.07 -12.54
C GLY A 195 -25.15 -6.91 -11.33
N VAL A 196 -26.28 -6.61 -10.70
CA VAL A 196 -26.90 -7.46 -9.68
C VAL A 196 -28.40 -7.61 -9.95
N THR A 197 -28.88 -8.84 -9.98
CA THR A 197 -30.31 -9.17 -9.98
C THR A 197 -30.55 -10.37 -9.09
N LYS A 198 -31.79 -10.82 -8.95
CA LYS A 198 -32.11 -12.03 -8.21
C LYS A 198 -33.33 -12.73 -8.76
N ASP A 199 -33.59 -13.95 -8.32
CA ASP A 199 -34.88 -14.64 -8.42
C ASP A 199 -35.35 -15.14 -7.03
N ASP A 200 -36.21 -16.15 -6.98
CA ASP A 200 -36.72 -16.75 -5.74
C ASP A 200 -35.71 -17.73 -5.09
N ARG A 201 -34.58 -18.01 -5.73
CA ARG A 201 -33.58 -19.01 -5.32
C ARG A 201 -32.16 -18.44 -5.23
N TYR A 202 -31.79 -17.48 -6.08
CA TYR A 202 -30.42 -16.99 -6.23
C TYR A 202 -30.36 -15.47 -6.36
N VAL A 203 -29.23 -14.91 -5.92
CA VAL A 203 -28.72 -13.60 -6.34
C VAL A 203 -27.72 -13.84 -7.47
N TYR A 204 -27.81 -13.05 -8.53
CA TYR A 204 -26.94 -13.13 -9.70
C TYR A 204 -26.06 -11.89 -9.76
N PHE A 205 -24.79 -12.08 -10.10
CA PHE A 205 -23.79 -11.05 -10.33
C PHE A 205 -23.29 -11.13 -11.76
N LEU A 206 -23.14 -9.99 -12.41
CA LEU A 206 -22.50 -9.80 -13.71
C LEU A 206 -21.24 -8.97 -13.53
N PHE A 207 -20.16 -9.38 -14.17
CA PHE A 207 -18.93 -8.60 -14.31
C PHE A 207 -18.55 -8.56 -15.79
N THR A 208 -18.54 -7.36 -16.37
CA THR A 208 -18.17 -7.14 -17.77
C THR A 208 -16.88 -6.33 -17.83
N PHE A 209 -15.97 -6.72 -18.71
CA PHE A 209 -14.65 -6.12 -18.84
C PHE A 209 -14.41 -5.51 -20.22
N ALA A 210 -13.40 -4.66 -20.35
CA ALA A 210 -13.08 -4.01 -21.62
C ALA A 210 -12.63 -4.99 -22.71
N ASP A 211 -11.65 -5.85 -22.40
CA ASP A 211 -11.14 -6.86 -23.33
C ASP A 211 -10.45 -8.01 -22.59
N MET A 212 -11.18 -9.11 -22.37
CA MET A 212 -10.67 -10.33 -21.75
C MET A 212 -10.03 -11.29 -22.76
N SER A 213 -10.13 -11.02 -24.06
CA SER A 213 -9.74 -11.96 -25.10
C SER A 213 -8.22 -12.17 -25.21
N ASN A 214 -7.45 -11.24 -24.66
CA ASN A 214 -5.98 -11.26 -24.66
C ASN A 214 -5.37 -12.22 -23.62
N ILE A 215 -6.19 -12.85 -22.75
CA ILE A 215 -5.80 -13.89 -21.80
C ILE A 215 -6.62 -15.17 -22.00
N LYS A 216 -6.15 -16.28 -21.43
CA LYS A 216 -6.91 -17.53 -21.26
C LYS A 216 -7.04 -17.85 -19.77
N ILE A 217 -8.02 -18.69 -19.43
CA ILE A 217 -8.11 -19.25 -18.09
C ILE A 217 -6.81 -20.02 -17.81
N GLY A 218 -6.22 -19.81 -16.64
CA GLY A 218 -4.96 -20.40 -16.17
C GLY A 218 -3.69 -19.64 -16.58
N ASP A 219 -3.80 -18.58 -17.37
CA ASP A 219 -2.63 -17.76 -17.72
C ASP A 219 -2.11 -16.98 -16.50
N ASN A 220 -0.79 -16.80 -16.43
CA ASN A 220 -0.19 -15.92 -15.43
C ASN A 220 -0.59 -14.47 -15.71
N GLY A 221 -1.14 -13.81 -14.71
CA GLY A 221 -1.70 -12.47 -14.84
C GLY A 221 -3.18 -12.46 -15.22
N ALA A 222 -3.84 -13.61 -15.37
CA ALA A 222 -5.28 -13.66 -15.65
C ALA A 222 -6.11 -12.99 -14.54
N THR A 223 -7.28 -12.46 -14.89
CA THR A 223 -8.10 -11.65 -13.97
C THR A 223 -8.50 -12.41 -12.71
N PHE A 224 -8.30 -11.78 -11.56
CA PHE A 224 -8.84 -12.17 -10.27
C PHE A 224 -9.93 -11.18 -9.89
N ILE A 225 -11.03 -11.66 -9.30
CA ILE A 225 -12.11 -10.80 -8.80
C ILE A 225 -12.41 -11.21 -7.37
N ALA A 226 -12.37 -10.24 -6.46
CA ALA A 226 -12.72 -10.40 -5.06
C ALA A 226 -13.95 -9.56 -4.75
N VAL A 227 -14.98 -10.19 -4.19
CA VAL A 227 -16.28 -9.57 -3.89
C VAL A 227 -16.63 -9.86 -2.42
N PRO A 228 -16.17 -9.02 -1.48
CA PRO A 228 -16.62 -9.07 -0.09
C PRO A 228 -18.11 -8.69 -0.01
N ILE A 229 -18.89 -9.45 0.77
CA ILE A 229 -20.33 -9.27 0.94
C ILE A 229 -20.65 -9.22 2.44
N ASP A 230 -21.31 -8.13 2.84
CA ASP A 230 -21.76 -7.82 4.21
C ASP A 230 -23.30 -7.84 4.23
N TYR A 231 -23.89 -8.82 4.89
CA TYR A 231 -25.34 -8.96 5.05
C TYR A 231 -25.78 -9.14 6.52
N LYS A 232 -24.83 -9.21 7.46
CA LYS A 232 -24.99 -9.24 8.91
C LYS A 232 -23.72 -8.70 9.59
N ASP A 233 -23.62 -8.76 10.92
CA ASP A 233 -22.46 -8.26 11.65
C ASP A 233 -21.20 -9.13 11.36
N GLY A 234 -20.41 -8.70 10.37
CA GLY A 234 -19.12 -9.29 10.01
C GLY A 234 -17.93 -8.63 10.74
N ASP A 235 -16.78 -9.33 10.74
CA ASP A 235 -15.55 -8.91 11.46
C ASP A 235 -14.27 -8.98 10.58
N ALA A 236 -14.40 -9.23 9.27
CA ALA A 236 -13.25 -9.32 8.36
C ALA A 236 -13.17 -8.14 7.38
N TYR A 237 -11.93 -7.75 7.06
CA TYR A 237 -11.65 -6.59 6.21
C TYR A 237 -10.68 -6.88 5.06
N LEU A 238 -10.01 -8.03 5.00
CA LEU A 238 -9.04 -8.27 3.93
C LEU A 238 -9.71 -8.79 2.66
N PHE A 239 -9.23 -8.35 1.49
CA PHE A 239 -9.62 -8.97 0.23
C PHE A 239 -9.02 -10.40 0.08
N ALA A 240 -9.73 -11.28 -0.62
CA ALA A 240 -9.31 -12.65 -0.89
C ALA A 240 -8.09 -12.71 -1.83
N GLY A 241 -7.50 -13.89 -1.99
CA GLY A 241 -6.34 -14.07 -2.88
C GLY A 241 -5.02 -13.50 -2.36
N LYS A 242 -4.98 -13.12 -1.07
CA LYS A 242 -3.86 -12.44 -0.41
C LYS A 242 -3.57 -11.04 -0.98
N MET A 243 -4.60 -10.38 -1.48
CA MET A 243 -4.52 -8.96 -1.77
C MET A 243 -4.17 -8.23 -0.46
N ASP A 244 -3.12 -7.43 -0.45
CA ASP A 244 -2.69 -6.65 0.73
C ASP A 244 -3.48 -5.33 0.90
N THR A 245 -4.75 -5.36 0.46
CA THR A 245 -5.71 -4.27 0.54
C THR A 245 -6.83 -4.61 1.51
N ASP A 246 -7.21 -3.63 2.34
CA ASP A 246 -8.39 -3.71 3.20
C ASP A 246 -9.64 -3.17 2.48
N THR A 247 -10.78 -3.77 2.77
CA THR A 247 -12.14 -3.31 2.45
C THR A 247 -12.57 -2.24 3.45
N VAL A 248 -13.61 -1.48 3.11
CA VAL A 248 -14.23 -0.50 4.03
C VAL A 248 -15.51 -1.02 4.68
N ILE A 249 -15.99 -2.18 4.23
CA ILE A 249 -17.09 -2.93 4.84
C ILE A 249 -16.54 -4.12 5.63
N ALA A 250 -17.10 -4.40 6.80
CA ALA A 250 -16.81 -5.61 7.55
C ALA A 250 -17.67 -6.74 6.98
N TRP A 251 -17.07 -7.65 6.23
CA TRP A 251 -17.80 -8.63 5.42
C TRP A 251 -17.99 -9.98 6.15
N ASP A 252 -19.03 -10.70 5.76
CA ASP A 252 -19.43 -12.01 6.31
C ASP A 252 -18.97 -13.18 5.47
N ILE A 253 -18.98 -12.97 4.16
CA ILE A 253 -18.53 -13.93 3.16
C ILE A 253 -17.86 -13.15 2.05
N GLN A 254 -16.85 -13.74 1.44
CA GLN A 254 -16.24 -13.15 0.26
C GLN A 254 -16.21 -14.17 -0.87
N MET A 255 -16.78 -13.75 -2.00
CA MET A 255 -16.77 -14.50 -3.24
C MET A 255 -15.50 -14.16 -4.01
N ALA A 256 -14.83 -15.17 -4.55
CA ALA A 256 -13.62 -14.98 -5.34
C ALA A 256 -13.71 -15.76 -6.65
N ILE A 257 -13.40 -15.07 -7.75
CA ILE A 257 -13.30 -15.65 -9.09
C ILE A 257 -11.83 -15.59 -9.50
N ASN A 258 -11.21 -16.75 -9.71
CA ASN A 258 -9.78 -16.86 -9.97
C ASN A 258 -9.52 -17.44 -11.36
N LEU A 259 -9.39 -16.57 -12.37
CA LEU A 259 -9.09 -17.01 -13.72
C LEU A 259 -7.65 -17.53 -13.85
N GLY A 260 -6.72 -17.20 -12.94
CA GLY A 260 -5.36 -17.78 -12.92
C GLY A 260 -5.29 -19.16 -12.25
N GLY A 261 -6.45 -19.71 -11.85
CA GLY A 261 -6.55 -21.01 -11.21
C GLY A 261 -6.14 -22.18 -12.12
N SER A 262 -5.99 -23.37 -11.53
CA SER A 262 -5.54 -24.57 -12.24
C SER A 262 -6.66 -25.33 -12.96
N GLN A 263 -7.89 -24.83 -12.91
CA GLN A 263 -9.05 -25.44 -13.56
C GLN A 263 -9.28 -24.79 -14.92
N TYR A 264 -9.65 -25.60 -15.93
CA TYR A 264 -9.98 -25.11 -17.28
C TYR A 264 -8.83 -24.35 -17.99
N VAL A 265 -7.58 -24.66 -17.65
CA VAL A 265 -6.39 -24.01 -18.24
C VAL A 265 -6.41 -24.05 -19.77
N GLY A 266 -6.18 -22.90 -20.40
CA GLY A 266 -6.16 -22.69 -21.84
C GLY A 266 -7.54 -22.52 -22.48
N GLN A 267 -8.63 -22.55 -21.72
CA GLN A 267 -9.99 -22.37 -22.23
C GLN A 267 -10.41 -20.90 -22.22
N GLU A 268 -11.34 -20.55 -23.10
CA GLU A 268 -11.97 -19.23 -23.19
C GLU A 268 -13.36 -19.19 -22.54
N GLN A 269 -13.96 -20.37 -22.32
CA GLN A 269 -15.29 -20.51 -21.75
C GLN A 269 -15.28 -21.62 -20.71
N ALA A 270 -15.96 -21.39 -19.58
CA ALA A 270 -16.14 -22.41 -18.55
C ALA A 270 -17.40 -22.16 -17.73
N VAL A 271 -18.13 -23.22 -17.43
CA VAL A 271 -19.25 -23.19 -16.48
C VAL A 271 -18.99 -24.23 -15.41
N THR A 272 -18.94 -23.82 -14.14
CA THR A 272 -18.61 -24.73 -13.04
C THR A 272 -19.19 -24.30 -11.70
N SER A 273 -19.39 -25.28 -10.81
CA SER A 273 -19.83 -25.01 -9.43
C SER A 273 -18.69 -24.47 -8.58
N ALA A 274 -19.03 -23.78 -7.50
CA ALA A 274 -18.05 -23.33 -6.52
C ALA A 274 -17.20 -24.50 -5.99
N GLY A 275 -15.88 -24.31 -5.98
CA GLY A 275 -14.93 -25.29 -5.47
C GLY A 275 -14.55 -25.03 -4.02
N ASN A 276 -13.68 -25.89 -3.49
CA ASN A 276 -13.21 -25.86 -2.11
C ASN A 276 -11.69 -25.56 -2.00
N SER A 277 -11.13 -24.89 -3.01
CA SER A 277 -9.73 -24.50 -3.08
C SER A 277 -9.61 -23.08 -3.61
N VAL A 278 -8.61 -22.33 -3.16
CA VAL A 278 -8.25 -21.01 -3.70
C VAL A 278 -7.83 -21.05 -5.18
N THR A 279 -7.54 -22.24 -5.71
CA THR A 279 -7.23 -22.46 -7.14
C THR A 279 -8.47 -22.81 -7.98
N SER A 280 -9.65 -22.87 -7.36
CA SER A 280 -10.90 -23.08 -8.06
C SER A 280 -11.33 -21.83 -8.82
N LEU A 281 -12.03 -22.02 -9.94
CA LEU A 281 -12.49 -20.89 -10.77
C LEU A 281 -13.43 -19.96 -10.00
N LEU A 282 -14.30 -20.53 -9.15
CA LEU A 282 -15.11 -19.85 -8.15
C LEU A 282 -14.90 -20.50 -6.79
N TYR A 283 -14.70 -19.71 -5.76
CA TYR A 283 -14.69 -20.16 -4.37
C TYR A 283 -15.20 -19.06 -3.43
N PHE A 284 -15.51 -19.44 -2.20
CA PHE A 284 -15.97 -18.52 -1.15
C PHE A 284 -15.09 -18.66 0.08
N VAL A 285 -14.87 -17.56 0.80
CA VAL A 285 -14.13 -17.56 2.07
C VAL A 285 -14.98 -16.99 3.21
N ASP A 286 -14.80 -17.56 4.40
CA ASP A 286 -15.36 -17.05 5.65
C ASP A 286 -14.46 -15.95 6.26
N PRO A 287 -14.91 -15.23 7.31
CA PRO A 287 -14.14 -14.17 7.96
C PRO A 287 -12.81 -14.64 8.55
N GLU A 288 -12.68 -15.93 8.87
CA GLU A 288 -11.42 -16.54 9.31
C GLU A 288 -10.45 -16.86 8.15
N GLY A 289 -10.86 -16.63 6.90
CA GLY A 289 -10.07 -16.87 5.70
C GLY A 289 -10.06 -18.32 5.21
N ASN A 290 -10.96 -19.18 5.73
CA ASN A 290 -11.10 -20.54 5.26
C ASN A 290 -11.98 -20.59 4.01
N VAL A 291 -11.61 -21.44 3.04
CA VAL A 291 -12.48 -21.71 1.90
C VAL A 291 -13.67 -22.56 2.34
N ILE A 292 -14.89 -22.07 2.08
CA ILE A 292 -16.15 -22.72 2.47
C ILE A 292 -16.92 -23.25 1.25
N SER A 293 -17.71 -24.31 1.46
CA SER A 293 -18.59 -24.86 0.42
C SER A 293 -19.89 -24.06 0.35
N VAL A 294 -20.27 -23.64 -0.86
CA VAL A 294 -21.55 -22.97 -1.12
C VAL A 294 -22.32 -23.76 -2.17
N ASP A 295 -23.15 -24.70 -1.69
CA ASP A 295 -23.88 -25.62 -2.55
C ASP A 295 -24.90 -24.88 -3.41
N GLY A 296 -24.80 -25.05 -4.73
CA GLY A 296 -25.69 -24.40 -5.70
C GLY A 296 -25.12 -23.12 -6.32
N ALA A 297 -24.02 -22.58 -5.77
CA ALA A 297 -23.28 -21.50 -6.40
C ALA A 297 -22.57 -22.00 -7.67
N LEU A 298 -22.61 -21.17 -8.71
CA LEU A 298 -22.10 -21.52 -10.04
C LEU A 298 -21.59 -20.25 -10.74
N VAL A 299 -20.47 -20.39 -11.45
CA VAL A 299 -19.87 -19.34 -12.29
C VAL A 299 -19.91 -19.78 -13.75
N GLY A 300 -20.21 -18.82 -14.63
CA GLY A 300 -20.11 -18.90 -16.07
C GLY A 300 -19.11 -17.85 -16.54
N VAL A 301 -18.10 -18.25 -17.31
CA VAL A 301 -17.07 -17.37 -17.85
C VAL A 301 -17.12 -17.50 -19.36
N ASP A 302 -17.20 -16.37 -20.06
CA ASP A 302 -16.97 -16.27 -21.50
C ASP A 302 -16.04 -15.09 -21.81
N LEU A 303 -14.75 -15.40 -21.99
CA LEU A 303 -13.73 -14.41 -22.32
C LEU A 303 -13.93 -13.79 -23.71
N THR A 304 -14.73 -14.40 -24.59
CA THR A 304 -15.04 -13.86 -25.91
C THR A 304 -16.16 -12.81 -25.88
N GLN A 305 -16.99 -12.86 -24.84
CA GLN A 305 -18.01 -11.84 -24.53
C GLN A 305 -17.54 -10.87 -23.44
N ASN A 306 -16.27 -10.97 -23.01
CA ASN A 306 -15.69 -10.20 -21.90
C ASN A 306 -16.51 -10.26 -20.60
N THR A 307 -17.16 -11.39 -20.34
CA THR A 307 -18.22 -11.47 -19.33
C THR A 307 -18.02 -12.64 -18.38
N ILE A 308 -18.30 -12.39 -17.11
CA ILE A 308 -18.41 -13.39 -16.05
C ILE A 308 -19.74 -13.21 -15.34
N GLU A 309 -20.43 -14.32 -15.15
CA GLU A 309 -21.67 -14.39 -14.40
C GLU A 309 -21.53 -15.32 -13.21
N VAL A 310 -22.12 -14.96 -12.08
CA VAL A 310 -22.17 -15.82 -10.90
C VAL A 310 -23.57 -15.85 -10.33
N ARG A 311 -24.07 -17.03 -9.98
CA ARG A 311 -25.21 -17.15 -9.08
C ARG A 311 -24.79 -17.59 -7.69
N VAL A 312 -25.41 -17.00 -6.69
CA VAL A 312 -25.22 -17.28 -5.27
C VAL A 312 -26.58 -17.65 -4.66
N PRO A 313 -26.73 -18.80 -3.98
CA PRO A 313 -28.00 -19.18 -3.35
C PRO A 313 -28.49 -18.14 -2.35
N LEU A 314 -29.78 -17.82 -2.35
CA LEU A 314 -30.38 -16.88 -1.39
C LEU A 314 -30.24 -17.35 0.07
N SER A 315 -30.08 -18.66 0.29
CA SER A 315 -29.82 -19.20 1.63
C SER A 315 -28.51 -18.70 2.25
N VAL A 316 -27.54 -18.26 1.44
CA VAL A 316 -26.29 -17.64 1.92
C VAL A 316 -26.56 -16.36 2.68
N PHE A 317 -27.57 -15.59 2.26
CA PHE A 317 -27.89 -14.29 2.84
C PHE A 317 -28.75 -14.39 4.11
N GLU A 318 -29.05 -15.61 4.61
CA GLU A 318 -29.77 -15.85 5.87
C GLU A 318 -31.12 -15.09 6.02
N GLY A 319 -31.79 -14.78 4.90
CA GLY A 319 -33.04 -14.02 4.89
C GLY A 319 -32.86 -12.50 5.01
N ALA A 320 -31.63 -11.99 4.91
CA ALA A 320 -31.34 -10.57 4.84
C ALA A 320 -32.05 -9.92 3.64
N ARG A 321 -32.66 -8.76 3.90
CA ARG A 321 -33.32 -7.92 2.87
C ARG A 321 -32.42 -6.83 2.33
N SER A 322 -31.17 -6.78 2.80
CA SER A 322 -30.15 -5.88 2.30
C SER A 322 -28.78 -6.49 2.48
N PHE A 323 -27.86 -6.15 1.58
CA PHE A 323 -26.45 -6.48 1.72
C PHE A 323 -25.59 -5.38 1.10
N ASN A 324 -24.38 -5.22 1.59
CA ASN A 324 -23.35 -4.36 1.03
C ASN A 324 -22.31 -5.24 0.32
N PHE A 325 -21.70 -4.76 -0.75
CA PHE A 325 -20.55 -5.41 -1.36
C PHE A 325 -19.57 -4.42 -1.97
N GLN A 326 -18.31 -4.84 -2.09
CA GLN A 326 -17.30 -4.17 -2.92
C GLN A 326 -16.83 -5.13 -4.01
N VAL A 327 -16.11 -4.61 -5.00
CA VAL A 327 -15.48 -5.41 -6.04
C VAL A 327 -14.06 -4.92 -6.20
N ALA A 328 -13.11 -5.83 -6.18
CA ALA A 328 -11.71 -5.56 -6.49
C ALA A 328 -11.25 -6.53 -7.57
N THR A 329 -10.65 -6.02 -8.63
CA THR A 329 -9.98 -6.83 -9.64
C THR A 329 -8.47 -6.85 -9.39
N GLY A 330 -7.82 -7.94 -9.79
CA GLY A 330 -6.39 -8.14 -9.64
C GLY A 330 -5.82 -9.04 -10.72
N PHE A 331 -4.50 -9.25 -10.69
CA PHE A 331 -3.82 -10.19 -11.58
C PHE A 331 -3.46 -11.46 -10.84
N SER A 332 -4.03 -12.60 -11.19
CA SER A 332 -3.76 -13.87 -10.52
C SER A 332 -2.49 -14.55 -11.03
N TYR A 333 -1.75 -15.16 -10.12
CA TYR A 333 -0.67 -16.11 -10.38
C TYR A 333 -0.95 -17.40 -9.58
N GLY A 334 -1.72 -18.32 -10.16
CA GLY A 334 -2.15 -19.52 -9.45
C GLY A 334 -3.11 -19.19 -8.29
N PRO A 335 -2.75 -19.44 -7.01
CA PRO A 335 -3.63 -19.16 -5.87
C PRO A 335 -3.51 -17.75 -5.28
N VAL A 336 -2.61 -16.91 -5.80
CA VAL A 336 -2.30 -15.59 -5.23
C VAL A 336 -2.50 -14.49 -6.24
N VAL A 337 -2.86 -13.30 -5.77
CA VAL A 337 -2.84 -12.07 -6.58
C VAL A 337 -1.39 -11.58 -6.67
N TRP A 338 -1.07 -10.95 -7.80
CA TRP A 338 0.23 -10.40 -8.10
C TRP A 338 0.26 -8.92 -7.74
N ASN A 339 1.15 -8.58 -6.81
CA ASN A 339 1.11 -7.30 -6.11
C ASN A 339 1.69 -6.10 -6.86
N PHE A 340 1.18 -4.91 -6.54
CA PHE A 340 1.76 -3.64 -7.01
C PHE A 340 2.94 -3.17 -6.14
N GLY A 341 4.11 -3.76 -6.36
CA GLY A 341 5.37 -3.32 -5.78
C GLY A 341 6.33 -4.50 -5.64
N ASP A 342 6.71 -4.87 -4.41
CA ASP A 342 7.42 -6.12 -4.17
C ASP A 342 6.47 -7.31 -4.39
N SER A 343 6.83 -8.16 -5.34
CA SER A 343 5.92 -9.19 -5.81
C SER A 343 5.68 -10.22 -4.69
N PHE A 344 4.42 -10.35 -4.27
CA PHE A 344 3.95 -11.28 -3.24
C PHE A 344 4.41 -10.97 -1.81
N ALA A 345 4.89 -9.75 -1.56
CA ALA A 345 5.12 -9.22 -0.21
C ALA A 345 4.03 -8.20 0.14
N ASN A 346 3.66 -8.14 1.43
CA ASN A 346 2.80 -7.07 1.92
C ASN A 346 3.67 -5.81 2.04
N ASP A 347 3.58 -4.95 1.02
CA ASP A 347 4.31 -3.69 0.96
C ASP A 347 3.40 -2.48 1.22
N GLY A 348 2.11 -2.73 1.43
CA GLY A 348 1.09 -1.74 1.77
C GLY A 348 0.61 -0.91 0.58
N ASN A 349 0.98 -1.30 -0.65
CA ASN A 349 0.42 -0.74 -1.88
C ASN A 349 -0.72 -1.61 -2.38
N SER A 350 -1.84 -1.01 -2.72
CA SER A 350 -3.02 -1.79 -3.11
C SER A 350 -2.75 -2.68 -4.32
N ASP A 351 -3.12 -3.96 -4.18
CA ASP A 351 -3.08 -4.97 -5.25
C ASP A 351 -4.22 -4.83 -6.28
N ILE A 352 -5.16 -3.93 -6.01
CA ILE A 352 -6.32 -3.68 -6.85
C ILE A 352 -5.86 -3.03 -8.17
N VAL A 353 -6.28 -3.66 -9.27
CA VAL A 353 -6.13 -3.14 -10.63
C VAL A 353 -7.29 -2.22 -10.95
N ASP A 354 -8.50 -2.65 -10.60
CA ASP A 354 -9.75 -1.92 -10.82
C ASP A 354 -10.82 -2.19 -9.75
N THR A 355 -11.74 -1.26 -9.55
CA THR A 355 -12.76 -1.33 -8.49
C THR A 355 -13.96 -0.46 -8.81
N ILE A 356 -15.10 -0.72 -8.18
CA ILE A 356 -16.25 0.19 -8.25
C ILE A 356 -15.86 1.56 -7.68
N THR A 357 -16.04 2.62 -8.46
CA THR A 357 -15.83 4.01 -8.02
C THR A 357 -16.75 5.01 -8.74
N LEU A 358 -16.81 6.24 -8.23
CA LEU A 358 -17.30 7.43 -8.93
C LEU A 358 -16.17 8.40 -9.29
N GLU A 359 -14.93 8.09 -8.90
CA GLU A 359 -13.77 8.88 -9.27
C GLU A 359 -13.46 8.69 -10.76
N PRO A 360 -12.80 9.66 -11.42
CA PRO A 360 -12.48 9.56 -12.85
C PRO A 360 -11.53 8.43 -13.26
N THR A 361 -10.77 7.86 -12.31
CA THR A 361 -9.88 6.70 -12.54
C THR A 361 -9.69 5.91 -11.25
N THR A 362 -9.38 4.62 -11.37
CA THR A 362 -9.04 3.78 -10.20
C THR A 362 -7.79 4.27 -9.46
N THR A 363 -6.84 4.92 -10.15
CA THR A 363 -5.69 5.53 -9.47
C THR A 363 -6.09 6.67 -8.52
N GLN A 364 -7.16 7.43 -8.84
CA GLN A 364 -7.68 8.49 -7.96
C GLN A 364 -8.50 7.94 -6.80
N GLU A 365 -9.14 6.79 -6.99
CA GLU A 365 -9.79 6.04 -5.94
C GLU A 365 -8.78 5.52 -4.91
N LEU A 366 -7.71 4.89 -5.38
CA LEU A 366 -6.74 4.19 -4.54
C LEU A 366 -5.54 5.06 -4.10
N VAL A 367 -5.71 6.37 -3.99
CA VAL A 367 -4.62 7.29 -3.59
C VAL A 367 -4.04 6.94 -2.22
N ASP A 368 -4.85 6.39 -1.31
CA ASP A 368 -4.43 5.91 0.00
C ASP A 368 -4.46 4.37 0.14
N ASN A 369 -4.42 3.68 -1.00
CA ASN A 369 -4.40 2.22 -1.14
C ASN A 369 -5.66 1.49 -0.63
N ILE A 370 -6.77 2.18 -0.35
CA ILE A 370 -8.02 1.54 0.13
C ILE A 370 -9.20 2.04 -0.72
N PRO A 371 -10.04 1.14 -1.26
CA PRO A 371 -11.23 1.52 -2.01
C PRO A 371 -12.31 2.08 -1.08
N ASP A 372 -12.76 3.31 -1.34
CA ASP A 372 -13.72 4.08 -0.56
C ASP A 372 -15.18 3.72 -0.83
N TYR A 373 -15.51 3.21 -2.01
CA TYR A 373 -16.91 2.95 -2.41
C TYR A 373 -17.34 1.49 -2.16
N PHE A 374 -18.56 1.34 -1.65
CA PHE A 374 -19.28 0.06 -1.63
C PHE A 374 -20.71 0.24 -2.12
N VAL A 375 -21.27 -0.82 -2.70
CA VAL A 375 -22.67 -0.87 -3.14
C VAL A 375 -23.53 -1.42 -2.03
N ARG A 376 -24.62 -0.74 -1.71
CA ARG A 376 -25.70 -1.23 -0.85
C ARG A 376 -26.87 -1.66 -1.73
N ILE A 377 -27.30 -2.90 -1.59
CA ILE A 377 -28.48 -3.47 -2.25
C ILE A 377 -29.59 -3.65 -1.23
N THR A 378 -30.82 -3.26 -1.59
CA THR A 378 -32.05 -3.61 -0.87
C THR A 378 -32.89 -4.51 -1.78
N MET A 379 -33.34 -5.64 -1.24
CA MET A 379 -34.04 -6.67 -1.99
C MET A 379 -35.15 -7.36 -1.18
N ASP A 380 -36.21 -7.75 -1.88
CA ASP A 380 -37.27 -8.62 -1.34
C ASP A 380 -37.63 -9.72 -2.34
N ASN A 381 -38.57 -9.49 -3.26
CA ASN A 381 -38.84 -10.41 -4.39
C ASN A 381 -38.01 -10.09 -5.66
N ILE A 382 -37.54 -8.85 -5.77
CA ILE A 382 -36.59 -8.35 -6.78
C ILE A 382 -35.56 -7.44 -6.10
N ILE A 383 -34.64 -6.84 -6.86
CA ILE A 383 -33.84 -5.71 -6.38
C ILE A 383 -34.72 -4.45 -6.39
N GLU A 384 -34.98 -3.87 -5.23
CA GLU A 384 -35.91 -2.73 -5.08
C GLU A 384 -35.19 -1.39 -5.21
N SER A 385 -34.01 -1.31 -4.60
CA SER A 385 -33.18 -0.11 -4.61
C SER A 385 -31.71 -0.48 -4.37
N ALA A 386 -30.83 0.44 -4.74
CA ALA A 386 -29.42 0.35 -4.48
C ALA A 386 -28.85 1.74 -4.19
N GLY A 387 -27.70 1.79 -3.53
CA GLY A 387 -26.96 3.02 -3.31
C GLY A 387 -25.47 2.76 -3.36
N LEU A 388 -24.73 3.63 -4.03
CA LEU A 388 -23.27 3.62 -3.97
C LEU A 388 -22.82 4.59 -2.86
N VAL A 389 -22.11 4.06 -1.85
CA VAL A 389 -21.76 4.77 -0.62
C VAL A 389 -20.25 4.92 -0.52
N SER A 390 -19.77 6.15 -0.32
CA SER A 390 -18.34 6.45 -0.10
C SER A 390 -18.04 6.69 1.38
N VAL A 391 -16.93 6.12 1.87
CA VAL A 391 -16.39 6.42 3.21
C VAL A 391 -15.21 7.41 3.19
N LYS A 392 -14.80 7.90 2.02
CA LYS A 392 -13.63 8.76 1.81
C LYS A 392 -13.52 9.91 2.80
N VAL A 393 -14.60 10.68 2.93
CA VAL A 393 -14.66 11.85 3.83
C VAL A 393 -14.52 11.42 5.30
N GLN A 394 -15.14 10.31 5.69
CA GLN A 394 -15.06 9.80 7.06
C GLN A 394 -13.63 9.35 7.39
N ARG A 395 -12.99 8.61 6.48
CA ARG A 395 -11.59 8.17 6.60
C ARG A 395 -10.62 9.34 6.67
N LEU A 396 -10.76 10.33 5.79
CA LEU A 396 -9.96 11.57 5.82
C LEU A 396 -10.06 12.30 7.16
N ILE A 397 -11.28 12.40 7.73
CA ILE A 397 -11.49 12.99 9.06
C ILE A 397 -10.80 12.16 10.15
N GLN A 398 -10.90 10.83 10.10
CA GLN A 398 -10.23 9.94 11.06
C GLN A 398 -8.70 10.04 11.00
N TYR A 399 -8.11 10.10 9.81
CA TYR A 399 -6.66 10.33 9.65
C TYR A 399 -6.24 11.67 10.22
N GLN A 400 -6.96 12.75 9.92
CA GLN A 400 -6.69 14.07 10.49
C GLN A 400 -6.75 14.04 12.02
N ASN A 401 -7.78 13.41 12.59
CA ASN A 401 -7.93 13.27 14.04
C ASN A 401 -6.81 12.44 14.66
N THR A 402 -6.40 11.34 14.02
CA THR A 402 -5.29 10.49 14.48
C THR A 402 -3.97 11.24 14.46
N PHE A 403 -3.68 11.98 13.38
CA PHE A 403 -2.48 12.81 13.29
C PHE A 403 -2.44 13.89 14.39
N VAL A 404 -3.58 14.54 14.65
CA VAL A 404 -3.75 15.50 15.76
C VAL A 404 -3.47 14.84 17.10
N MET A 405 -4.03 13.65 17.35
CA MET A 405 -3.85 12.90 18.60
C MET A 405 -2.38 12.50 18.82
N ILE A 406 -1.71 11.99 17.79
CA ILE A 406 -0.29 11.65 17.85
C ILE A 406 0.53 12.87 18.23
N ASN A 407 0.35 14.00 17.55
CA ASN A 407 1.15 15.19 17.85
C ASN A 407 0.80 15.81 19.21
N ARG A 408 -0.47 15.75 19.62
CA ARG A 408 -0.93 16.19 20.95
C ARG A 408 -0.21 15.45 22.08
N PHE A 409 -0.08 14.13 22.00
CA PHE A 409 0.47 13.34 23.10
C PHE A 409 1.93 12.95 22.91
N TYR A 410 2.32 12.55 21.70
CA TYR A 410 3.68 12.12 21.37
C TYR A 410 4.54 13.30 20.92
N GLY A 411 4.08 14.10 19.97
CA GLY A 411 4.86 15.22 19.41
C GLY A 411 5.28 16.22 20.49
N ILE A 412 4.35 16.63 21.36
CA ILE A 412 4.62 17.55 22.47
C ILE A 412 5.69 16.99 23.43
N ARG A 413 5.53 15.74 23.87
CA ARG A 413 6.47 15.09 24.80
C ARG A 413 7.87 14.93 24.20
N ASN A 414 7.95 14.54 22.93
CA ASN A 414 9.25 14.35 22.28
C ASN A 414 9.97 15.69 22.09
N PHE A 415 9.25 16.76 21.73
CA PHE A 415 9.87 18.09 21.66
C PHE A 415 10.44 18.50 23.03
N GLU A 416 9.67 18.40 24.11
CA GLU A 416 10.12 18.78 25.45
C GLU A 416 11.35 17.98 25.92
N ARG A 417 11.36 16.67 25.66
CA ARG A 417 12.49 15.80 25.96
C ARG A 417 13.72 16.18 25.14
N ASP A 418 13.56 16.25 23.82
CA ASP A 418 14.67 16.47 22.89
C ASP A 418 15.22 17.91 23.03
N TYR A 419 14.40 18.86 23.49
CA TYR A 419 14.82 20.23 23.82
C TYR A 419 15.77 20.24 25.03
N THR A 420 15.42 19.49 26.07
CA THR A 420 16.29 19.33 27.25
C THR A 420 17.61 18.66 26.85
N LEU A 421 17.54 17.60 26.06
CA LEU A 421 18.73 16.88 25.58
C LEU A 421 19.61 17.77 24.68
N TYR A 422 19.03 18.55 23.77
CA TYR A 422 19.77 19.53 22.97
C TYR A 422 20.57 20.48 23.86
N GLN A 423 19.94 21.04 24.90
CA GLN A 423 20.62 21.99 25.81
C GLN A 423 21.80 21.35 26.54
N GLU A 424 21.65 20.11 26.99
CA GLU A 424 22.72 19.33 27.64
C GLU A 424 23.88 19.07 26.67
N LEU A 425 23.59 18.57 25.47
CA LEU A 425 24.59 18.26 24.44
C LEU A 425 25.33 19.51 23.96
N ALA A 426 24.60 20.59 23.67
CA ALA A 426 25.17 21.85 23.22
C ALA A 426 26.09 22.46 24.29
N THR A 427 25.67 22.42 25.57
CA THR A 427 26.52 22.85 26.69
C THR A 427 27.75 21.98 26.83
N GLY A 428 27.61 20.66 26.68
CA GLY A 428 28.72 19.71 26.67
C GLY A 428 29.75 20.03 25.59
N LEU A 429 29.30 20.29 24.36
CA LEU A 429 30.16 20.66 23.24
C LEU A 429 30.90 21.98 23.46
N ARG A 430 30.23 23.02 23.99
CA ARG A 430 30.88 24.31 24.28
C ARG A 430 32.02 24.21 25.30
N ASN A 431 32.00 23.18 26.14
CA ASN A 431 33.05 22.92 27.13
C ASN A 431 34.19 22.04 26.59
N MET A 432 34.12 21.61 25.32
CA MET A 432 35.15 20.82 24.64
C MET A 432 35.93 21.70 23.65
N PRO A 433 37.18 21.34 23.30
CA PRO A 433 37.89 21.99 22.20
C PRO A 433 37.24 21.61 20.86
N LEU A 434 36.50 22.55 20.26
CA LEU A 434 35.83 22.36 18.96
C LEU A 434 36.67 22.92 17.81
N THR A 435 36.43 22.44 16.58
CA THR A 435 36.90 23.11 15.37
C THR A 435 36.05 24.33 15.05
N ASP A 436 36.55 25.25 14.22
CA ASP A 436 35.80 26.43 13.75
C ASP A 436 34.51 26.03 13.01
N GLU A 437 34.53 24.91 12.28
CA GLU A 437 33.36 24.37 11.59
C GLU A 437 32.30 23.88 12.58
N MET A 438 32.71 23.11 13.59
CA MET A 438 31.81 22.63 14.64
C MET A 438 31.21 23.77 15.45
N ALA A 439 32.02 24.80 15.77
CA ALA A 439 31.55 25.99 16.47
C ALA A 439 30.51 26.77 15.65
N LYS A 440 30.77 27.02 14.35
CA LYS A 440 29.80 27.68 13.46
C LYS A 440 28.50 26.89 13.30
N LYS A 441 28.61 25.56 13.18
CA LYS A 441 27.42 24.69 13.08
C LYS A 441 26.58 24.76 14.36
N LEU A 442 27.22 24.81 15.52
CA LEU A 442 26.53 24.97 16.80
C LEU A 442 25.79 26.32 16.91
N GLU A 443 26.41 27.42 16.46
CA GLU A 443 25.77 28.74 16.41
C GLU A 443 24.55 28.76 15.46
N GLN A 444 24.66 28.12 14.30
CA GLN A 444 23.54 27.97 13.37
C GLN A 444 22.38 27.22 14.04
N TYR A 445 22.67 26.12 14.74
CA TYR A 445 21.65 25.35 15.45
C TYR A 445 20.99 26.11 16.59
N ASP A 446 21.69 27.02 17.27
CA ASP A 446 21.04 27.87 18.26
C ASP A 446 19.97 28.78 17.64
N SER A 447 20.22 29.29 16.43
CA SER A 447 19.23 30.09 15.69
C SER A 447 18.04 29.24 15.25
N GLU A 448 18.30 28.08 14.63
CA GLU A 448 17.24 27.16 14.16
C GLU A 448 16.38 26.64 15.32
N LEU A 449 16.98 26.40 16.49
CA LEU A 449 16.25 25.99 17.70
C LEU A 449 15.19 27.02 18.10
N MET A 450 15.49 28.31 17.98
CA MET A 450 14.56 29.38 18.35
C MET A 450 13.35 29.42 17.42
N ASP A 451 13.57 29.18 16.12
CA ASP A 451 12.48 29.08 15.14
C ASP A 451 11.60 27.85 15.41
N LEU A 452 12.21 26.70 15.70
CA LEU A 452 11.47 25.48 16.06
C LEU A 452 10.71 25.65 17.37
N LEU A 453 11.29 26.30 18.39
CA LEU A 453 10.64 26.58 19.66
C LEU A 453 9.43 27.51 19.49
N LYS A 454 9.55 28.54 18.65
CA LYS A 454 8.42 29.42 18.31
C LYS A 454 7.30 28.62 17.64
N LEU A 455 7.63 27.83 16.64
CA LEU A 455 6.67 26.99 15.91
C LEU A 455 5.96 25.99 16.84
N TYR A 456 6.73 25.35 17.72
CA TYR A 456 6.24 24.45 18.76
C TYR A 456 5.23 25.15 19.69
N ASN A 457 5.58 26.32 20.22
CA ASN A 457 4.72 27.06 21.15
C ASN A 457 3.42 27.51 20.50
N GLU A 458 3.48 27.99 19.25
CA GLU A 458 2.29 28.31 18.46
C GLU A 458 1.40 27.07 18.30
N GLY A 459 1.98 25.94 17.89
CA GLY A 459 1.25 24.68 17.76
C GLY A 459 0.61 24.23 19.08
N LYS A 460 1.37 24.22 20.17
CA LYS A 460 0.88 23.83 21.50
C LYS A 460 -0.28 24.70 21.99
N SER A 461 -0.27 26.00 21.69
CA SER A 461 -1.36 26.91 22.08
C SER A 461 -2.67 26.69 21.31
N MET A 462 -2.58 26.07 20.13
CA MET A 462 -3.70 25.93 19.18
C MET A 462 -4.25 24.49 19.11
N ILE A 463 -3.55 23.49 19.63
CA ILE A 463 -3.87 22.05 19.44
C ILE A 463 -5.22 21.63 20.03
N ASP A 464 -5.70 22.35 21.04
CA ASP A 464 -6.99 22.10 21.69
C ASP A 464 -8.14 22.92 21.07
N LEU A 465 -7.86 23.79 20.10
CA LEU A 465 -8.88 24.60 19.44
C LEU A 465 -9.49 23.82 18.25
N PRO A 466 -10.83 23.63 18.18
CA PRO A 466 -11.47 22.75 17.19
C PRO A 466 -11.08 23.02 15.74
N ASN A 467 -10.98 24.29 15.33
CA ASN A 467 -10.71 24.69 13.95
C ASN A 467 -9.22 24.82 13.62
N TYR A 468 -8.34 24.69 14.61
CA TYR A 468 -6.89 24.89 14.44
C TYR A 468 -6.07 23.64 14.75
N ALA A 469 -6.67 22.60 15.34
CA ALA A 469 -5.99 21.41 15.81
C ALA A 469 -5.10 20.75 14.74
N PHE A 470 -5.56 20.62 13.49
CA PHE A 470 -4.75 20.04 12.41
C PHE A 470 -3.52 20.91 12.06
N SER A 471 -3.73 22.21 11.86
CA SER A 471 -2.63 23.15 11.59
C SER A 471 -1.63 23.21 12.75
N ALA A 472 -2.12 23.14 13.99
CA ALA A 472 -1.33 23.08 15.21
C ALA A 472 -0.51 21.79 15.29
N SER A 473 -1.10 20.66 14.92
CA SER A 473 -0.45 19.36 14.83
C SER A 473 0.72 19.37 13.85
N LEU A 474 0.55 19.99 12.68
CA LEU A 474 1.63 20.14 11.70
C LEU A 474 2.81 20.97 12.24
N LYS A 475 2.52 22.06 12.95
CA LYS A 475 3.55 22.89 13.60
C LYS A 475 4.34 22.08 14.64
N ILE A 476 3.65 21.31 15.48
CA ILE A 476 4.27 20.43 16.46
C ILE A 476 5.14 19.39 15.76
N TYR A 477 4.62 18.73 14.72
CA TYR A 477 5.35 17.72 13.95
C TYR A 477 6.68 18.23 13.40
N LEU A 478 6.63 19.35 12.67
CA LEU A 478 7.82 19.99 12.09
C LEU A 478 8.82 20.39 13.18
N SER A 479 8.33 20.93 14.30
CA SER A 479 9.20 21.36 15.40
C SER A 479 9.97 20.20 16.04
N TYR A 480 9.30 19.08 16.37
CA TYR A 480 9.96 17.98 17.08
C TYR A 480 10.87 17.16 16.16
N THR A 481 10.48 16.96 14.90
CA THR A 481 11.31 16.22 13.93
C THR A 481 12.57 17.00 13.57
N GLY A 482 12.46 18.32 13.39
CA GLY A 482 13.61 19.21 13.20
C GLY A 482 14.56 19.15 14.39
N LEU A 483 14.04 19.26 15.61
CA LEU A 483 14.84 19.22 16.83
C LEU A 483 15.55 17.87 17.02
N LYS A 484 14.86 16.76 16.74
CA LYS A 484 15.44 15.41 16.82
C LYS A 484 16.62 15.23 15.86
N LYS A 485 16.56 15.83 14.68
CA LYS A 485 17.69 15.84 13.72
C LYS A 485 18.89 16.58 14.30
N MET A 486 18.67 17.76 14.89
CA MET A 486 19.73 18.56 15.52
C MET A 486 20.38 17.79 16.68
N VAL A 487 19.58 17.15 17.54
CA VAL A 487 20.09 16.30 18.64
C VAL A 487 21.02 15.20 18.13
N ARG A 488 20.62 14.45 17.09
CA ARG A 488 21.47 13.40 16.51
C ARG A 488 22.81 13.94 16.00
N ASP A 489 22.78 15.10 15.36
CA ASP A 489 23.99 15.75 14.88
C ASP A 489 24.92 16.19 16.03
N LEU A 490 24.36 16.70 17.12
CA LEU A 490 25.14 17.07 18.31
C LEU A 490 25.75 15.84 18.99
N GLU A 491 25.02 14.73 19.09
CA GLU A 491 25.56 13.46 19.61
C GLU A 491 26.79 13.00 18.79
N ALA A 492 26.68 13.02 17.47
CA ALA A 492 27.79 12.69 16.57
C ALA A 492 28.98 13.66 16.71
N MET A 493 28.71 14.96 16.92
CA MET A 493 29.76 15.95 17.19
C MET A 493 30.49 15.66 18.52
N ILE A 494 29.77 15.27 19.56
CA ILE A 494 30.37 14.91 20.86
C ILE A 494 31.26 13.68 20.72
N GLU A 495 30.83 12.68 19.96
CA GLU A 495 31.62 11.48 19.73
C GLU A 495 32.95 11.80 19.06
N ARG A 496 32.93 12.61 17.99
CA ARG A 496 34.14 13.11 17.30
C ARG A 496 35.05 13.94 18.19
N ALA A 497 34.48 14.77 19.06
CA ALA A 497 35.26 15.58 19.99
C ALA A 497 35.95 14.72 21.07
N LYS A 498 35.33 13.61 21.50
CA LYS A 498 35.85 12.71 22.54
C LYS A 498 36.84 11.67 22.03
N SER A 499 36.75 11.25 20.77
CA SER A 499 37.53 10.14 20.20
C SER A 499 39.00 10.46 19.93
N GLY A 500 39.43 11.72 20.13
CA GLY A 500 40.78 12.18 19.76
C GLY A 500 41.00 12.29 18.25
N GLU A 501 39.94 12.09 17.45
CA GLU A 501 39.99 12.21 15.98
C GLU A 501 40.38 13.62 15.53
N LEU A 502 40.02 14.66 16.29
CA LEU A 502 40.39 16.04 15.99
C LEU A 502 41.91 16.27 16.00
N GLU A 503 42.60 15.68 16.99
CA GLU A 503 44.05 15.78 17.13
C GLU A 503 44.74 14.99 16.03
N LYS A 504 44.26 13.77 15.75
CA LYS A 504 44.74 12.95 14.63
C LYS A 504 44.52 13.63 13.28
N GLN A 505 43.40 14.32 13.09
CA GLN A 505 43.12 15.04 11.85
C GLN A 505 44.12 16.18 11.63
N LYS A 506 44.41 16.98 12.67
CA LYS A 506 45.45 18.02 12.60
C LYS A 506 46.84 17.42 12.33
N GLU A 507 47.17 16.30 12.98
CA GLU A 507 48.43 15.58 12.71
C GLU A 507 48.52 15.12 11.25
N MET A 508 47.43 14.57 10.70
CA MET A 508 47.37 14.16 9.29
C MET A 508 47.43 15.36 8.32
N GLU A 509 46.80 16.49 8.64
CA GLU A 509 46.87 17.73 7.85
C GLU A 509 48.29 18.30 7.83
N GLU A 510 49.00 18.31 8.96
CA GLU A 510 50.42 18.71 9.00
C GLU A 510 51.31 17.71 8.25
N LEU A 511 51.03 16.41 8.38
CA LEU A 511 51.76 15.37 7.67
C LEU A 511 51.56 15.46 6.15
N ALA A 512 50.37 15.84 5.69
CA ALA A 512 50.06 16.03 4.27
C ALA A 512 50.90 17.12 3.60
N LYS A 513 51.30 18.16 4.35
CA LYS A 513 52.17 19.25 3.82
C LYS A 513 53.57 18.76 3.43
N ASN A 514 53.98 17.61 3.94
CA ASN A 514 55.27 17.00 3.67
C ASN A 514 55.24 16.04 2.47
N LEU A 515 54.08 15.79 1.86
CA LEU A 515 53.98 14.97 0.66
C LEU A 515 54.76 15.64 -0.49
N THR A 516 55.62 14.88 -1.15
CA THR A 516 56.34 15.34 -2.34
C THR A 516 55.56 15.07 -3.62
N LYS A 517 54.60 14.14 -3.57
CA LYS A 517 53.62 13.85 -4.63
C LYS A 517 52.24 14.36 -4.27
N LYS A 518 51.47 14.75 -5.27
CA LYS A 518 50.09 15.18 -5.10
C LYS A 518 49.16 13.97 -5.18
N ILE A 519 48.65 13.53 -4.03
CA ILE A 519 47.69 12.42 -3.96
C ILE A 519 46.30 12.91 -4.35
N ASP A 520 46.00 12.97 -5.65
CA ASP A 520 44.75 13.50 -6.21
C ASP A 520 44.03 12.56 -7.20
N GLY A 521 44.58 11.36 -7.41
CA GLY A 521 44.13 10.35 -8.34
C GLY A 521 44.77 10.46 -9.72
N SER A 522 45.59 11.48 -10.00
CA SER A 522 46.30 11.62 -11.28
C SER A 522 47.74 11.14 -11.15
N LEU A 523 48.22 10.40 -12.15
CA LEU A 523 49.62 9.96 -12.20
C LEU A 523 50.52 10.96 -12.96
N ASP A 524 50.07 12.18 -13.21
CA ASP A 524 50.82 13.18 -14.02
C ASP A 524 52.17 13.59 -13.40
N ASP A 525 52.32 13.50 -12.08
CA ASP A 525 53.55 13.79 -11.34
C ASP A 525 54.39 12.53 -11.03
N TRP A 526 54.02 11.38 -11.60
CA TRP A 526 54.78 10.14 -11.52
C TRP A 526 55.80 10.05 -12.66
N SER A 527 57.07 10.29 -12.34
CA SER A 527 58.19 10.21 -13.30
C SER A 527 58.97 8.89 -13.24
N VAL A 528 58.33 7.82 -12.75
CA VAL A 528 58.93 6.48 -12.60
C VAL A 528 58.24 5.50 -13.53
N GLU A 529 58.99 4.53 -14.05
CA GLU A 529 58.44 3.42 -14.81
C GLU A 529 57.67 2.45 -13.88
N PRO A 530 56.64 1.75 -14.38
CA PRO A 530 55.92 0.78 -13.57
C PRO A 530 56.84 -0.38 -13.16
N VAL A 531 56.73 -0.82 -11.91
CA VAL A 531 57.47 -1.98 -11.40
C VAL A 531 56.85 -3.30 -11.84
N ALA A 532 55.60 -3.27 -12.30
CA ALA A 532 54.91 -4.35 -12.99
C ALA A 532 53.81 -3.78 -13.91
N GLU A 533 53.64 -4.37 -15.09
CA GLU A 533 52.61 -3.99 -16.06
C GLU A 533 51.94 -5.25 -16.61
N ASP A 534 50.61 -5.22 -16.75
CA ASP A 534 49.86 -6.26 -17.45
C ASP A 534 50.08 -6.10 -18.96
N THR A 535 50.64 -7.15 -19.55
CA THR A 535 50.88 -7.27 -20.99
C THR A 535 50.10 -8.41 -21.63
N THR A 536 49.38 -9.21 -20.84
CA THR A 536 48.63 -10.39 -21.29
C THR A 536 47.15 -10.10 -21.41
N GLY A 537 46.61 -9.14 -20.63
CA GLY A 537 45.21 -8.74 -20.67
C GLY A 537 44.30 -9.78 -20.04
N PHE A 538 44.78 -10.51 -19.03
CA PHE A 538 44.02 -11.56 -18.35
C PHE A 538 42.87 -10.99 -17.49
N GLY A 539 43.02 -9.75 -17.01
CA GLY A 539 42.03 -9.07 -16.18
C GLY A 539 40.64 -8.92 -16.84
N GLN A 540 39.59 -9.00 -16.02
CA GLN A 540 38.20 -8.98 -16.47
C GLN A 540 37.60 -7.57 -16.55
N ASP A 541 36.45 -7.40 -17.20
CA ASP A 541 35.86 -6.08 -17.46
C ASP A 541 35.70 -5.19 -16.22
N GLY A 542 35.44 -5.71 -15.02
CA GLY A 542 35.41 -4.88 -13.79
C GLY A 542 36.59 -5.07 -12.84
N ALA A 543 37.57 -5.90 -13.21
CA ALA A 543 38.73 -6.28 -12.41
C ALA A 543 39.96 -6.49 -13.31
N ASN A 544 40.44 -5.42 -13.93
CA ASN A 544 41.59 -5.41 -14.84
C ASN A 544 42.64 -4.39 -14.37
N LEU A 545 43.70 -4.88 -13.75
CA LEU A 545 44.89 -4.14 -13.35
C LEU A 545 45.80 -3.94 -14.55
N LYS A 546 46.24 -2.69 -14.77
CA LYS A 546 47.08 -2.35 -15.91
C LYS A 546 48.54 -2.14 -15.53
N ALA A 547 48.83 -1.31 -14.54
CA ALA A 547 50.20 -1.06 -14.11
C ALA A 547 50.29 -0.74 -12.61
N LEU A 548 51.38 -1.19 -12.00
CA LEU A 548 51.76 -0.94 -10.62
C LEU A 548 53.02 -0.07 -10.61
N TYR A 549 52.92 1.09 -9.98
CA TYR A 549 54.01 2.03 -9.80
C TYR A 549 54.38 2.12 -8.33
N VAL A 550 55.68 2.27 -8.07
CA VAL A 550 56.21 2.47 -6.72
C VAL A 550 57.26 3.56 -6.77
N ASP A 551 57.16 4.50 -5.83
CA ASP A 551 58.13 5.56 -5.64
C ASP A 551 58.31 5.83 -4.13
N TYR A 552 59.33 6.58 -3.74
CA TYR A 552 59.55 6.92 -2.35
C TYR A 552 60.37 8.20 -2.15
N ASP A 553 60.21 8.80 -0.99
CA ASP A 553 61.09 9.86 -0.51
C ASP A 553 61.61 9.55 0.91
N GLY A 554 62.17 10.56 1.58
CA GLY A 554 62.70 10.41 2.94
C GLY A 554 61.64 10.14 4.01
N GLN A 555 60.36 10.41 3.75
CA GLN A 555 59.25 10.35 4.71
C GLN A 555 58.12 9.41 4.30
N PHE A 556 57.90 9.21 3.00
CA PHE A 556 56.78 8.45 2.46
C PHE A 556 57.20 7.37 1.48
N PHE A 557 56.40 6.31 1.49
CA PHE A 557 56.31 5.28 0.47
C PHE A 557 55.07 5.55 -0.39
N TYR A 558 55.25 5.62 -1.70
CA TYR A 558 54.17 5.89 -2.65
C TYR A 558 53.88 4.65 -3.50
N ILE A 559 52.59 4.35 -3.67
CA ILE A 559 52.11 3.27 -4.54
C ILE A 559 51.03 3.85 -5.43
N ALA A 560 51.07 3.54 -6.73
CA ALA A 560 49.96 3.81 -7.63
C ALA A 560 49.58 2.58 -8.45
N LEU A 561 48.28 2.46 -8.72
CA LEU A 561 47.70 1.44 -9.57
C LEU A 561 46.89 2.12 -10.67
N THR A 562 47.05 1.65 -11.91
CA THR A 562 46.14 1.95 -13.01
C THR A 562 45.35 0.70 -13.39
N THR A 563 44.15 0.90 -13.93
CA THR A 563 43.24 -0.17 -14.33
C THR A 563 42.60 0.11 -15.69
N GLU A 564 42.35 -0.95 -16.47
CA GLU A 564 41.65 -0.88 -17.76
C GLU A 564 40.20 -1.40 -17.69
N ASN A 565 39.57 -1.27 -16.52
CA ASN A 565 38.17 -1.65 -16.30
C ASN A 565 37.22 -1.07 -17.37
N LYS A 566 36.30 -1.87 -17.88
CA LYS A 566 35.20 -1.49 -18.78
C LYS A 566 33.83 -1.53 -18.10
N ALA A 567 33.76 -2.06 -16.88
CA ALA A 567 32.57 -2.13 -16.05
C ALA A 567 32.90 -1.80 -14.58
N SER A 568 31.90 -1.39 -13.80
CA SER A 568 32.03 -1.28 -12.34
C SER A 568 31.45 -2.51 -11.67
N TRP A 569 32.26 -3.23 -10.90
CA TRP A 569 31.83 -4.37 -10.10
C TRP A 569 32.07 -4.13 -8.62
N ARG A 570 31.38 -4.85 -7.75
CA ARG A 570 31.65 -4.85 -6.31
C ARG A 570 32.82 -5.78 -5.99
N ILE A 571 34.00 -5.20 -5.80
CA ILE A 571 35.28 -5.91 -5.69
C ILE A 571 36.19 -5.26 -4.65
N ALA A 572 37.27 -5.95 -4.31
CA ALA A 572 38.31 -5.42 -3.44
C ALA A 572 39.70 -5.48 -4.06
N TYR A 573 40.46 -4.42 -3.85
CA TYR A 573 41.85 -4.31 -4.28
C TYR A 573 42.77 -4.52 -3.08
N GLY A 574 43.58 -5.57 -3.14
CA GLY A 574 44.60 -5.88 -2.14
C GLY A 574 45.99 -5.51 -2.63
N ILE A 575 46.85 -5.02 -1.72
CA ILE A 575 48.28 -4.82 -1.98
C ILE A 575 49.05 -5.40 -0.80
N SER A 576 49.87 -6.42 -1.01
CA SER A 576 50.65 -7.07 0.04
C SER A 576 52.13 -6.69 -0.04
N LEU A 577 52.70 -6.41 1.12
CA LEU A 577 54.08 -5.91 1.28
C LEU A 577 54.89 -6.83 2.19
N ASP A 578 56.06 -7.25 1.72
CA ASP A 578 57.13 -7.89 2.50
C ASP A 578 58.36 -6.97 2.53
N TYR A 579 58.75 -6.52 3.72
CA TYR A 579 59.80 -5.53 3.96
C TYR A 579 60.61 -5.75 5.25
N LYS A 580 60.38 -6.84 6.00
CA LYS A 580 61.14 -7.21 7.21
C LYS A 580 61.27 -8.73 7.35
N GLU A 581 62.23 -9.16 8.16
CA GLU A 581 62.49 -10.58 8.42
C GLU A 581 61.42 -11.21 9.34
N ASP A 582 60.33 -11.68 8.73
CA ASP A 582 59.24 -12.53 9.24
C ASP A 582 57.98 -12.26 8.39
N GLY A 583 56.84 -12.89 8.70
CA GLY A 583 55.56 -12.48 8.11
C GLY A 583 54.56 -13.61 7.95
N TYR A 584 53.39 -13.25 7.44
CA TYR A 584 52.27 -14.15 7.20
C TYR A 584 52.33 -14.74 5.79
N THR A 585 52.12 -16.05 5.63
CA THR A 585 52.35 -16.76 4.36
C THR A 585 51.19 -17.63 3.87
N THR A 586 50.21 -17.99 4.70
CA THR A 586 49.30 -19.10 4.38
C THR A 586 47.88 -18.88 4.85
N SER A 587 46.92 -19.56 4.23
CA SER A 587 45.50 -19.69 4.58
C SER A 587 44.59 -18.68 3.91
N GLN A 588 44.72 -17.40 4.21
CA GLN A 588 43.89 -16.31 3.64
C GLN A 588 44.55 -14.95 3.85
N ASP A 589 44.20 -13.92 3.08
CA ASP A 589 44.63 -12.55 3.41
C ASP A 589 43.91 -11.97 4.65
N SER A 590 44.24 -10.72 5.03
CA SER A 590 43.65 -10.06 6.19
C SER A 590 42.14 -9.80 6.10
N TRP A 591 41.53 -9.94 4.93
CA TRP A 591 40.10 -9.83 4.70
C TRP A 591 39.45 -11.18 4.38
N ALA A 592 40.13 -12.27 4.73
CA ALA A 592 39.67 -13.64 4.59
C ALA A 592 39.45 -14.06 3.11
N ARG A 593 40.21 -13.50 2.17
CA ARG A 593 40.27 -13.97 0.77
C ARG A 593 41.19 -15.16 0.65
N LYS A 594 40.92 -16.09 -0.27
CA LYS A 594 41.70 -17.33 -0.45
C LYS A 594 43.01 -17.08 -1.17
N VAL A 595 43.80 -16.17 -0.63
CA VAL A 595 45.12 -15.79 -1.13
C VAL A 595 46.18 -16.18 -0.10
N SER A 596 47.22 -16.86 -0.56
CA SER A 596 48.43 -17.22 0.18
C SER A 596 49.68 -16.63 -0.49
N PHE A 597 50.82 -16.66 0.20
CA PHE A 597 52.03 -15.96 -0.24
C PHE A 597 53.28 -16.81 -0.01
N SER A 598 54.16 -16.88 -1.01
CA SER A 598 55.48 -17.51 -0.88
C SER A 598 56.44 -16.75 0.04
N ARG A 599 56.12 -15.48 0.33
CA ARG A 599 56.91 -14.54 1.14
C ARG A 599 56.15 -14.13 2.40
N GLY A 600 56.89 -13.76 3.45
CA GLY A 600 56.31 -13.33 4.72
C GLY A 600 55.69 -11.93 4.61
N ILE A 601 54.37 -11.85 4.45
CA ILE A 601 53.69 -10.55 4.36
C ILE A 601 53.67 -9.85 5.71
N ASN A 602 54.06 -8.57 5.69
CA ASN A 602 54.19 -7.73 6.88
C ASN A 602 53.10 -6.67 6.97
N ALA A 603 52.62 -6.19 5.82
CA ALA A 603 51.49 -5.27 5.74
C ALA A 603 50.64 -5.56 4.51
N GLN A 604 49.36 -5.24 4.60
CA GLN A 604 48.42 -5.27 3.49
C GLN A 604 47.65 -3.96 3.43
N LEU A 605 47.49 -3.41 2.24
CA LEU A 605 46.52 -2.36 1.98
C LEU A 605 45.30 -2.97 1.34
N TYR A 606 44.14 -2.50 1.76
CA TYR A 606 42.88 -3.04 1.29
C TYR A 606 41.89 -1.92 0.97
N PHE A 607 41.35 -1.94 -0.25
CA PHE A 607 40.41 -0.94 -0.74
C PHE A 607 39.16 -1.63 -1.27
N TYR A 608 38.03 -1.40 -0.62
CA TYR A 608 36.75 -1.95 -1.03
C TYR A 608 36.04 -0.97 -1.97
N TRP A 609 35.79 -1.40 -3.21
CA TRP A 609 35.07 -0.62 -4.21
C TRP A 609 33.61 -1.03 -4.27
N ASN A 610 32.72 -0.09 -3.92
CA ASN A 610 31.28 -0.35 -3.84
C ASN A 610 30.58 -0.15 -5.19
N GLY A 611 30.85 -1.04 -6.14
CA GLY A 611 30.11 -1.11 -7.41
C GLY A 611 28.70 -1.71 -7.25
N PRO A 612 27.90 -1.72 -8.34
CA PRO A 612 26.62 -2.42 -8.38
C PRO A 612 26.76 -3.91 -8.06
N PHE A 613 25.79 -4.46 -7.33
CA PHE A 613 25.68 -5.89 -7.07
C PHE A 613 24.21 -6.27 -6.84
N ASP A 614 23.71 -7.24 -7.59
CA ASP A 614 22.30 -7.61 -7.64
C ASP A 614 21.37 -6.38 -7.86
N GLN A 615 20.46 -6.10 -6.93
CA GLN A 615 19.52 -4.98 -6.99
C GLN A 615 20.10 -3.68 -6.40
N ASP A 616 21.23 -3.74 -5.71
CA ASP A 616 21.90 -2.58 -5.14
C ASP A 616 22.76 -1.91 -6.20
N LYS A 617 22.40 -0.67 -6.56
CA LYS A 617 23.11 0.13 -7.56
C LYS A 617 24.55 0.45 -7.17
N GLY A 618 24.91 0.30 -5.90
CA GLY A 618 26.23 0.69 -5.38
C GLY A 618 26.46 2.20 -5.46
N THR A 619 27.61 2.63 -4.97
CA THR A 619 27.99 4.06 -4.93
C THR A 619 29.13 4.41 -5.89
N ASN A 620 29.72 3.42 -6.56
CA ASN A 620 30.86 3.57 -7.48
C ASN A 620 32.01 4.38 -6.87
N ASN A 621 32.31 4.08 -5.61
CA ASN A 621 33.36 4.74 -4.84
C ASN A 621 34.03 3.76 -3.86
N ILE A 622 35.19 4.16 -3.32
CA ILE A 622 35.85 3.39 -2.26
C ILE A 622 35.12 3.66 -0.94
N SER A 623 34.47 2.64 -0.37
CA SER A 623 33.75 2.75 0.90
C SER A 623 34.60 2.39 2.13
N SER A 624 35.71 1.67 1.92
CA SER A 624 36.68 1.33 2.96
C SER A 624 38.10 1.29 2.40
N ALA A 625 39.04 1.86 3.14
CA ALA A 625 40.47 1.89 2.83
C ALA A 625 41.28 1.68 4.10
N GLN A 626 42.10 0.63 4.15
CA GLN A 626 42.80 0.22 5.37
C GLN A 626 44.28 -0.11 5.13
N LEU A 627 45.11 0.21 6.11
CA LEU A 627 46.47 -0.32 6.28
C LEU A 627 46.44 -1.36 7.41
N VAL A 628 46.66 -2.61 7.05
CA VAL A 628 46.63 -3.75 7.95
C VAL A 628 48.04 -4.26 8.21
N LEU A 629 48.45 -4.35 9.47
CA LEU A 629 49.81 -4.73 9.87
C LEU A 629 49.84 -6.10 10.54
N TRP A 630 50.81 -6.93 10.20
CA TRP A 630 51.02 -8.23 10.85
C TRP A 630 51.88 -8.09 12.12
N ASN A 631 51.35 -8.56 13.26
CA ASN A 631 52.03 -8.51 14.55
C ASN A 631 52.59 -9.86 15.04
N ARG A 632 52.67 -10.88 14.17
CA ARG A 632 53.04 -12.29 14.45
C ARG A 632 51.95 -13.18 15.05
N SER A 633 50.84 -12.61 15.49
CA SER A 633 49.71 -13.37 16.06
C SER A 633 48.36 -13.03 15.43
N SER A 634 48.19 -11.77 15.01
CA SER A 634 46.96 -11.26 14.42
C SER A 634 47.26 -10.10 13.48
N TRP A 635 46.27 -9.79 12.65
CA TRP A 635 46.22 -8.56 11.87
C TRP A 635 45.79 -7.39 12.75
N ILE A 636 46.44 -6.24 12.58
CA ILE A 636 46.08 -4.96 13.20
C ILE A 636 45.53 -4.05 12.11
N TYR A 637 44.23 -3.77 12.17
CA TYR A 637 43.53 -2.96 11.18
C TYR A 637 43.60 -1.48 11.55
N ASN A 638 44.09 -0.66 10.62
CA ASN A 638 44.10 0.79 10.77
C ASN A 638 43.38 1.41 9.58
N ASP A 639 42.40 2.27 9.82
CA ASP A 639 41.81 3.05 8.74
C ASP A 639 42.86 3.95 8.12
N LEU A 640 42.99 3.88 6.79
CA LEU A 640 44.05 4.57 6.08
C LEU A 640 43.97 6.09 6.26
N LYS A 641 42.77 6.65 6.48
CA LYS A 641 42.56 8.07 6.79
C LYS A 641 43.35 8.58 8.02
N TRP A 642 43.77 7.68 8.90
CA TRP A 642 44.55 8.00 10.10
C TRP A 642 46.02 7.55 10.04
N THR A 643 46.43 6.88 8.96
CA THR A 643 47.79 6.31 8.85
C THR A 643 48.46 6.56 7.51
N GLY A 644 47.78 7.20 6.56
CA GLY A 644 48.28 7.52 5.23
C GLY A 644 47.30 8.36 4.43
N PHE A 645 47.55 8.46 3.14
CA PHE A 645 46.74 9.22 2.20
C PHE A 645 46.40 8.36 0.99
N TYR A 646 45.24 8.56 0.41
CA TYR A 646 44.90 7.95 -0.86
C TYR A 646 43.94 8.84 -1.65
N ALA A 647 44.02 8.73 -2.97
CA ALA A 647 43.09 9.36 -3.90
C ALA A 647 42.91 8.44 -5.10
N TYR A 648 41.81 8.59 -5.83
CA TYR A 648 41.49 7.69 -6.93
C TYR A 648 40.60 8.39 -7.94
N THR A 649 40.60 7.88 -9.16
CA THR A 649 39.58 8.20 -10.17
C THR A 649 38.78 6.93 -10.52
N GLY A 650 37.52 7.11 -10.89
CA GLY A 650 36.62 6.02 -11.23
C GLY A 650 35.19 6.49 -11.41
N GLY A 651 34.28 5.56 -11.74
CA GLY A 651 32.86 5.87 -11.94
C GLY A 651 32.10 4.65 -12.44
N GLU A 652 31.21 4.86 -13.42
CA GLU A 652 30.34 3.81 -13.98
C GLU A 652 31.11 2.65 -14.64
N ASN A 653 32.33 2.92 -15.11
CA ASN A 653 33.23 1.91 -15.70
C ASN A 653 34.25 1.38 -14.69
N GLY A 654 33.96 1.48 -13.40
CA GLY A 654 34.84 1.03 -12.32
C GLY A 654 35.96 2.01 -11.99
N ARG A 655 36.89 1.58 -11.13
CA ARG A 655 38.09 2.35 -10.77
C ARG A 655 39.01 2.48 -11.99
N ARG A 656 39.76 3.59 -12.07
CA ARG A 656 40.74 3.90 -13.12
C ARG A 656 42.15 4.07 -12.60
N THR A 657 42.29 4.81 -11.50
CA THR A 657 43.57 5.05 -10.83
C THR A 657 43.39 4.94 -9.34
N LEU A 658 44.43 4.56 -8.63
CA LEU A 658 44.52 4.64 -7.17
C LEU A 658 45.94 5.08 -6.82
N GLU A 659 46.05 6.18 -6.09
CA GLU A 659 47.29 6.68 -5.52
C GLU A 659 47.27 6.52 -4.01
N ILE A 660 48.40 6.15 -3.42
CA ILE A 660 48.55 5.87 -2.00
C ILE A 660 49.88 6.45 -1.53
N ALA A 661 49.88 7.16 -0.41
CA ALA A 661 51.08 7.58 0.30
C ALA A 661 51.04 7.07 1.75
N ILE A 662 52.09 6.37 2.15
CA ILE A 662 52.23 5.78 3.49
C ILE A 662 53.48 6.34 4.14
N PRO A 663 53.36 7.02 5.29
CA PRO A 663 54.52 7.46 6.04
C PRO A 663 55.37 6.25 6.46
N TRP A 664 56.70 6.31 6.32
CA TRP A 664 57.59 5.24 6.75
C TRP A 664 57.39 4.85 8.22
N LYS A 665 57.03 5.83 9.06
CA LYS A 665 56.69 5.61 10.47
C LYS A 665 55.52 4.63 10.66
N ALA A 666 54.53 4.64 9.77
CA ALA A 666 53.37 3.73 9.84
C ALA A 666 53.76 2.28 9.50
N LEU A 667 54.82 2.07 8.71
CA LEU A 667 55.41 0.76 8.42
C LEU A 667 56.49 0.34 9.43
N GLY A 668 56.75 1.15 10.45
CA GLY A 668 57.78 0.88 11.46
C GLY A 668 59.20 1.32 11.08
N GLY A 669 59.37 2.03 9.96
CA GLY A 669 60.65 2.56 9.48
C GLY A 669 60.82 2.40 7.97
N LYS A 670 61.86 3.04 7.41
CA LYS A 670 62.25 2.89 6.00
C LYS A 670 63.12 1.62 5.85
N PRO A 671 62.68 0.58 5.11
CA PRO A 671 63.45 -0.63 4.86
C PRO A 671 64.48 -0.41 3.74
N SER A 672 65.38 -1.38 3.51
CA SER A 672 66.32 -1.36 2.38
C SER A 672 65.75 -1.94 1.08
N GLU A 673 64.70 -2.76 1.17
CA GLU A 673 63.99 -3.31 0.02
C GLU A 673 62.56 -3.67 0.40
N ILE A 674 61.66 -3.67 -0.59
CA ILE A 674 60.25 -4.05 -0.45
C ILE A 674 59.89 -4.99 -1.59
N TYR A 675 59.20 -6.07 -1.25
CA TYR A 675 58.53 -6.94 -2.21
C TYR A 675 57.04 -6.65 -2.18
N ILE A 676 56.47 -6.36 -3.34
CA ILE A 676 55.07 -5.93 -3.49
C ILE A 676 54.33 -6.79 -4.51
N VAL A 677 53.08 -7.11 -4.20
CA VAL A 677 52.09 -7.67 -5.13
C VAL A 677 50.76 -6.94 -4.92
N ALA A 678 50.14 -6.53 -6.01
CA ALA A 678 48.77 -6.00 -6.02
C ALA A 678 47.85 -7.03 -6.67
N TYR A 679 46.61 -7.14 -6.20
CA TYR A 679 45.65 -8.11 -6.70
C TYR A 679 44.20 -7.63 -6.52
N VAL A 680 43.28 -8.20 -7.30
CA VAL A 680 41.83 -7.91 -7.23
C VAL A 680 41.08 -9.17 -6.86
N THR A 681 40.12 -9.06 -5.93
CA THR A 681 39.25 -10.15 -5.49
C THR A 681 37.79 -9.72 -5.54
N GLY A 682 36.85 -10.66 -5.36
CA GLY A 682 35.41 -10.35 -5.23
C GLY A 682 35.07 -9.57 -3.95
N GLN A 683 33.81 -9.58 -3.51
CA GLN A 683 33.40 -8.86 -2.28
C GLN A 683 33.29 -9.73 -1.02
N GLY A 684 33.18 -11.05 -1.16
CA GLY A 684 32.86 -11.99 -0.09
C GLY A 684 34.07 -12.67 0.55
N THR A 685 33.91 -13.05 1.82
CA THR A 685 34.84 -13.98 2.46
C THR A 685 34.96 -15.27 1.65
N GLY A 686 36.19 -15.70 1.37
CA GLY A 686 36.44 -16.92 0.63
C GLY A 686 36.53 -16.77 -0.89
N ASP A 687 36.45 -15.55 -1.43
CA ASP A 687 36.76 -15.26 -2.83
C ASP A 687 38.28 -15.35 -3.07
N SER A 688 38.68 -15.76 -4.28
CA SER A 688 40.07 -15.75 -4.78
C SER A 688 40.39 -14.47 -5.59
N ALA A 689 41.64 -14.34 -5.99
CA ALA A 689 42.12 -13.28 -6.85
C ALA A 689 41.85 -13.60 -8.32
N VAL A 690 41.39 -12.58 -9.06
CA VAL A 690 41.07 -12.71 -10.48
C VAL A 690 42.07 -11.99 -11.39
N ASP A 691 42.95 -11.20 -10.79
CA ASP A 691 44.00 -10.47 -11.47
C ASP A 691 45.07 -10.03 -10.47
N SER A 692 46.33 -9.93 -10.92
CA SER A 692 47.47 -9.54 -10.09
C SER A 692 48.59 -8.82 -10.86
N LEU A 693 49.31 -7.95 -10.15
CA LEU A 693 50.54 -7.31 -10.60
C LEU A 693 51.65 -7.49 -9.56
N PRO A 694 52.79 -8.13 -9.91
CA PRO A 694 53.04 -8.80 -11.19
C PRO A 694 52.06 -9.95 -11.48
N GLU A 695 51.95 -10.30 -12.75
CA GLU A 695 51.21 -11.49 -13.19
C GLU A 695 51.80 -12.75 -12.53
N ASP A 696 50.96 -13.58 -11.94
CA ASP A 696 51.37 -14.80 -11.25
C ASP A 696 50.68 -16.03 -11.86
N PRO A 697 51.39 -17.15 -12.10
CA PRO A 697 50.76 -18.34 -12.66
C PRO A 697 49.65 -18.96 -11.81
N SER A 698 49.56 -18.63 -10.52
CA SER A 698 48.53 -19.20 -9.64
C SER A 698 47.11 -18.74 -9.96
N ILE A 699 46.93 -17.55 -10.53
CA ILE A 699 45.62 -16.98 -10.92
C ILE A 699 45.17 -17.42 -12.33
N HIS A 700 45.85 -18.40 -12.93
CA HIS A 700 45.56 -18.92 -14.27
C HIS A 700 45.21 -20.42 -14.24
N ASP A 701 44.88 -20.97 -13.07
CA ASP A 701 44.57 -22.39 -12.94
C ASP A 701 43.17 -22.74 -13.47
N ARG A 702 42.36 -21.71 -13.79
CA ARG A 702 41.06 -21.77 -14.46
C ARG A 702 40.96 -20.75 -15.61
N ALA A 703 39.78 -20.69 -16.22
CA ALA A 703 39.47 -19.64 -17.19
C ALA A 703 39.14 -18.33 -16.44
N PRO A 704 39.42 -17.13 -17.00
CA PRO A 704 39.27 -15.86 -16.29
C PRO A 704 37.94 -15.66 -15.53
N GLY A 705 36.81 -16.11 -16.09
CA GLY A 705 35.49 -15.99 -15.44
C GLY A 705 35.21 -16.99 -14.31
N GLU A 706 36.13 -17.92 -14.04
CA GLU A 706 36.00 -19.02 -13.07
C GLU A 706 36.98 -18.91 -11.87
N GLU A 707 37.84 -17.89 -11.86
CA GLU A 707 38.90 -17.58 -10.87
C GLU A 707 38.37 -16.98 -9.53
N TRP A 708 37.07 -17.07 -9.25
CA TRP A 708 36.47 -16.39 -8.10
C TRP A 708 36.40 -17.24 -6.83
N THR A 709 36.62 -18.57 -6.91
CA THR A 709 36.28 -19.51 -5.82
C THR A 709 37.39 -20.48 -5.42
N ASP A 710 38.47 -20.53 -6.19
CA ASP A 710 39.66 -21.34 -6.00
C ASP A 710 40.59 -20.72 -4.94
N ALA A 711 41.89 -21.03 -4.95
CA ALA A 711 42.81 -20.56 -3.93
C ALA A 711 44.20 -20.27 -4.53
N ASP A 712 44.56 -18.99 -4.54
CA ASP A 712 45.79 -18.52 -5.13
C ASP A 712 46.94 -18.54 -4.13
N ASN A 713 48.13 -18.87 -4.61
CA ASN A 713 49.35 -18.77 -3.83
C ASN A 713 50.39 -17.95 -4.59
N PHE A 714 50.40 -16.63 -4.34
CA PHE A 714 51.30 -15.70 -5.02
C PHE A 714 52.76 -16.07 -4.77
N THR A 715 53.47 -16.33 -5.86
CA THR A 715 54.91 -16.64 -5.87
C THR A 715 55.75 -15.51 -6.45
N THR A 716 55.13 -14.58 -7.17
CA THR A 716 55.75 -13.51 -7.94
C THR A 716 55.51 -12.16 -7.28
N PHE A 717 56.58 -11.41 -7.05
CA PHE A 717 56.56 -10.10 -6.40
C PHE A 717 57.48 -9.15 -7.14
N ALA A 718 57.07 -7.89 -7.30
CA ALA A 718 57.97 -6.85 -7.76
C ALA A 718 58.92 -6.49 -6.62
N LYS A 719 60.23 -6.51 -6.90
CA LYS A 719 61.25 -6.12 -5.94
C LYS A 719 61.62 -4.66 -6.15
N VAL A 720 61.49 -3.85 -5.09
CA VAL A 720 61.84 -2.43 -5.09
C VAL A 720 63.01 -2.22 -4.12
N ALA A 721 64.14 -1.77 -4.65
CA ALA A 721 65.28 -1.37 -3.83
C ALA A 721 65.08 0.05 -3.28
N ILE A 722 65.33 0.21 -1.99
CA ILE A 722 65.12 1.48 -1.27
C ILE A 722 66.49 1.97 -0.78
N GLU A 723 66.97 3.07 -1.36
CA GLU A 723 68.31 3.65 -1.09
C GLU A 723 68.33 4.65 0.07
#